data_AF-A0A366KBS9-F1
#
_entry.id   AF-A0A366KBS9-F1
#
_cell.length_a   1.000
_cell.length_b   1.000
_cell.length_c   1.000
_cell.angle_alpha   90.00
_cell.angle_beta   90.00
_cell.angle_gamma   90.00
#
_symmetry.space_group_name_H-M   'P 1'
#
loop_
_entity.id
_entity.type
_entity.pdbx_description
1 polymer ?
#
loop_
_entity_poly.entity_id
_entity_poly.type
_entity_poly.pdbx_seq_one_letter_code
_entity_poly.pdbx_strand_id
1 'polypeptide(L)'
;MRYLTHAGTPSGFRALKAAAKRRVSPEQDHYQEWIAQHEVLSEPAAVAQLGGFSKRPLISIVIPVYDVEEKWLRKCVASIQAQWYSKWQLCLADDHSHSEHVRPLLEELAASDERIKVVFREENGGISAATNSALTEASGDYIGFMDNDDELAPNALFHVVQVLNEDPTIDLIYTDEDKMSEDGVRFDPFFKPGFSPDLLLAHNYITHFVVVSKELLAKVGPLRPEFDGSQDYDFVLRATERAVRIHHIGRILYHWRTLASSVAGDPTSKMYAYEAGRKALEAALERRQLAGSVQMQDNLGTYKIEYEGKLPSIAVLASSYSAGRLRKLQESTQYPDVAFVPVTEETLNQVAQERGEDKLVFLDGLLPKDPSWLLEMVNASRGAGVGVVGGKIFDRHDRVVNVGITLRALRGHEPFEMRGQTDQGIGYYFRDILPRDMFAVTEDCMLVDRKVFVTLGGFNEQLAAGIRGVDFSQRVLRQVGGRPLWQPYSVFVDTKRHPLIMLRPMIFQYLRQHKDLSDPFASVCFPPNMDQEAYIEAAIDEVTGSSDGKNVVVSGWAVDMQADEEVNIGLADSSVATLDKVKRLSRPDVNRMFPVPADARLGFEASISLAVGEEGPSAQLPVLLVSTSQDREKLSYPRQQGKEYGKLKDILRKIALLRHPRSTLKRLIDKYISPRLQKHDYRKLIHRTERYQLSAVKADINSFAWQPLISLLVPVYNVDATWLKACVDSIKSQYYDNWQLCLADDHSSQPHVKPLLEELAASDERITVVFRQENGHISRATNSALEVAEGDFVGLLDNDDELAPQALYEMVKCLNEHPDTDLIYSDEDKIDERGCRTDPHFKPDYAPDLLLSTNYISHFGLYRTSIVREIGGFRVGYEGSQDYDLVLRFTECTDSRRIRHIAKVLYHWRTLPTSTASSGSAKDYASDAGLRALQAAMERRRIPAEVVSEGPAGIYDVHYQVNDPALVSVIIPTKNGYDNVKRCMDSLIERTDYPNYEVIIADNGSSNPHMWDLYREYEGKLGERFRAEKIDIPFNFSLINNIAAAKAKGKYLLFLNDDTEVISASWMTRMVSFAQLDRVGVVGAKLYYPDETIQHAGIVLGMGGPAGHIMIGSPRSYLGYFGRLVENVNYSAVTAACCMVKAEDFEAVGGFDADLAVAYNDVDLCLRVSQQLGRDNVWAHEAELYHYESVTRGYDTTSKEKKERLTREAEAFKSRYSALIEDDPYYNPNLSRTSGNFWVRKW
;
A
#
# COMPACT_ATOMS: atom_id res chain seq x y z
N MET A 1 30.26 -8.71 1.34
CA MET A 1 31.28 -8.18 2.28
C MET A 1 31.86 -6.79 1.91
N ARG A 2 31.95 -6.37 0.64
CA ARG A 2 32.58 -5.07 0.25
C ARG A 2 31.87 -3.78 0.72
N TYR A 3 30.66 -3.78 1.30
CA TYR A 3 30.03 -2.53 1.80
C TYR A 3 30.72 -1.92 3.05
N LEU A 4 31.59 -2.67 3.72
CA LEU A 4 32.22 -2.24 4.97
C LEU A 4 33.35 -1.20 4.79
N THR A 5 33.93 -1.07 3.59
CA THR A 5 35.06 -0.15 3.35
C THR A 5 34.67 1.32 3.25
N HIS A 6 33.39 1.64 3.03
CA HIS A 6 32.87 3.02 2.92
C HIS A 6 31.68 3.31 3.86
N ALA A 7 31.50 2.50 4.92
CA ALA A 7 30.38 2.63 5.85
C ALA A 7 30.34 3.94 6.67
N GLY A 8 31.39 4.77 6.59
CA GLY A 8 31.48 6.08 7.25
C GLY A 8 31.09 7.29 6.40
N THR A 9 30.66 7.12 5.14
CA THR A 9 30.35 8.24 4.23
C THR A 9 28.88 8.29 3.79
N PRO A 10 28.31 9.49 3.53
CA PRO A 10 26.92 9.63 3.07
C PRO A 10 26.58 8.98 1.71
N SER A 11 27.59 8.63 0.92
CA SER A 11 27.41 7.88 -0.35
C SER A 11 27.28 6.36 -0.11
N GLY A 12 28.09 5.79 0.79
CA GLY A 12 27.98 4.37 1.16
C GLY A 12 26.59 4.01 1.74
N PHE A 13 26.02 4.92 2.53
CA PHE A 13 24.67 4.76 3.08
C PHE A 13 23.57 4.87 2.00
N ARG A 14 23.79 5.69 0.95
CA ARG A 14 22.87 5.81 -0.20
C ARG A 14 22.84 4.55 -1.06
N ALA A 15 23.99 3.98 -1.43
CA ALA A 15 24.05 2.72 -2.17
C ALA A 15 23.34 1.57 -1.42
N LEU A 16 23.50 1.50 -0.08
CA LEU A 16 22.79 0.53 0.76
C LEU A 16 21.27 0.83 0.84
N LYS A 17 20.86 2.12 0.78
CA LYS A 17 19.47 2.58 0.69
C LYS A 17 18.85 2.38 -0.70
N ALA A 18 19.65 2.23 -1.76
CA ALA A 18 19.18 1.79 -3.08
C ALA A 18 18.95 0.27 -3.11
N ALA A 19 19.95 -0.54 -2.78
CA ALA A 19 19.93 -2.00 -2.98
C ALA A 19 18.72 -2.73 -2.36
N ALA A 20 18.41 -2.51 -1.09
CA ALA A 20 17.25 -3.16 -0.43
C ALA A 20 15.89 -2.47 -0.69
N LYS A 21 15.82 -1.41 -1.51
CA LYS A 21 14.55 -0.83 -1.98
C LYS A 21 14.01 -1.60 -3.20
N ARG A 22 14.90 -2.26 -3.95
CA ARG A 22 14.60 -3.13 -5.11
C ARG A 22 14.07 -4.52 -4.77
N ARG A 23 13.99 -4.90 -3.49
CA ARG A 23 13.67 -6.28 -3.04
C ARG A 23 12.29 -6.41 -2.37
N VAL A 24 11.46 -5.37 -2.38
CA VAL A 24 10.17 -5.38 -1.67
C VAL A 24 9.10 -4.65 -2.51
N SER A 25 8.49 -5.36 -3.47
CA SER A 25 7.22 -4.97 -4.08
C SER A 25 6.05 -5.72 -3.40
N PRO A 26 4.89 -5.08 -3.12
CA PRO A 26 3.74 -5.71 -2.49
C PRO A 26 2.61 -6.04 -3.50
N GLU A 27 2.79 -7.06 -4.37
CA GLU A 27 1.89 -7.31 -5.52
C GLU A 27 1.43 -8.78 -5.74
N GLN A 28 1.62 -9.69 -4.78
CA GLN A 28 1.46 -11.14 -5.06
C GLN A 28 0.03 -11.66 -5.34
N ASP A 29 -1.04 -11.12 -4.73
CA ASP A 29 -2.42 -11.57 -5.06
C ASP A 29 -2.82 -11.14 -6.48
N HIS A 30 -2.48 -9.91 -6.88
CA HIS A 30 -2.80 -9.40 -8.23
C HIS A 30 -2.07 -10.16 -9.33
N TYR A 31 -0.87 -10.68 -9.06
CA TYR A 31 -0.15 -11.45 -10.07
C TYR A 31 -0.73 -12.86 -10.27
N GLN A 32 -1.26 -13.49 -9.22
CA GLN A 32 -1.95 -14.78 -9.35
C GLN A 32 -3.31 -14.61 -10.08
N GLU A 33 -4.04 -13.52 -9.80
CA GLU A 33 -5.21 -13.09 -10.58
C GLU A 33 -4.83 -12.85 -12.07
N TRP A 34 -3.70 -12.18 -12.34
CA TRP A 34 -3.20 -11.93 -13.69
C TRP A 34 -2.84 -13.22 -14.45
N ILE A 35 -2.11 -14.15 -13.83
CA ILE A 35 -1.74 -15.45 -14.43
C ILE A 35 -3.02 -16.19 -14.88
N ALA A 36 -4.01 -16.29 -14.00
CA ALA A 36 -5.27 -16.98 -14.28
C ALA A 36 -6.06 -16.37 -15.47
N GLN A 37 -5.88 -15.07 -15.73
CA GLN A 37 -6.55 -14.34 -16.83
C GLN A 37 -5.74 -14.36 -18.15
N HIS A 38 -4.40 -14.37 -18.09
CA HIS A 38 -3.54 -14.13 -19.26
C HIS A 38 -2.83 -15.40 -19.78
N GLU A 39 -2.69 -16.44 -18.97
CA GLU A 39 -2.04 -17.72 -19.31
C GLU A 39 -3.07 -18.83 -19.61
N VAL A 40 -4.15 -18.48 -20.32
CA VAL A 40 -5.30 -19.35 -20.61
C VAL A 40 -5.13 -20.29 -21.81
N LEU A 41 -3.99 -20.27 -22.50
CA LEU A 41 -3.73 -21.16 -23.64
C LEU A 41 -3.58 -22.60 -23.15
N SER A 42 -4.27 -23.54 -23.79
CA SER A 42 -4.17 -24.97 -23.46
C SER A 42 -3.27 -25.73 -24.44
N GLU A 43 -2.61 -26.79 -23.96
CA GLU A 43 -1.76 -27.65 -24.79
C GLU A 43 -2.45 -28.15 -26.07
N PRO A 44 -3.71 -28.67 -26.05
CA PRO A 44 -4.38 -29.09 -27.28
C PRO A 44 -4.58 -27.97 -28.30
N ALA A 45 -4.83 -26.73 -27.84
CA ALA A 45 -4.98 -25.57 -28.71
C ALA A 45 -3.62 -25.14 -29.32
N ALA A 46 -2.54 -25.19 -28.54
CA ALA A 46 -1.19 -24.95 -29.03
C ALA A 46 -0.75 -26.03 -30.04
N VAL A 47 -0.98 -27.32 -29.75
CA VAL A 47 -0.66 -28.45 -30.65
C VAL A 47 -1.45 -28.38 -31.95
N ALA A 48 -2.72 -27.96 -31.91
CA ALA A 48 -3.51 -27.71 -33.12
C ALA A 48 -2.89 -26.59 -33.99
N GLN A 49 -2.46 -25.48 -33.39
CA GLN A 49 -1.78 -24.39 -34.10
C GLN A 49 -0.42 -24.81 -34.66
N LEU A 50 0.39 -25.56 -33.89
CA LEU A 50 1.64 -26.16 -34.37
C LEU A 50 1.41 -26.97 -35.65
N GLY A 51 0.26 -27.64 -35.77
CA GLY A 51 -0.17 -28.37 -36.98
C GLY A 51 -0.15 -27.52 -38.26
N GLY A 52 -0.45 -26.23 -38.17
CA GLY A 52 -0.45 -25.28 -39.29
C GLY A 52 0.90 -24.57 -39.54
N PHE A 53 1.85 -24.63 -38.61
CA PHE A 53 3.13 -23.92 -38.75
C PHE A 53 4.03 -24.53 -39.82
N SER A 54 4.53 -23.67 -40.71
CA SER A 54 5.39 -24.03 -41.84
C SER A 54 6.86 -24.10 -41.45
N LYS A 55 7.34 -23.18 -40.58
CA LYS A 55 8.63 -23.28 -39.91
C LYS A 55 8.48 -24.05 -38.61
N ARG A 56 9.26 -25.13 -38.45
CA ARG A 56 9.39 -25.90 -37.20
C ARG A 56 10.87 -26.22 -36.95
N PRO A 57 11.68 -25.21 -36.55
CA PRO A 57 13.11 -25.34 -36.31
C PRO A 57 13.42 -26.23 -35.11
N LEU A 58 14.62 -26.81 -35.06
CA LEU A 58 15.13 -27.39 -33.82
C LEU A 58 15.65 -26.26 -32.91
N ILE A 59 15.21 -26.23 -31.66
CA ILE A 59 15.72 -25.28 -30.65
C ILE A 59 16.63 -26.02 -29.68
N SER A 60 17.90 -25.63 -29.59
CA SER A 60 18.82 -26.15 -28.57
C SER A 60 18.84 -25.23 -27.35
N ILE A 61 18.62 -25.78 -26.16
CA ILE A 61 18.77 -25.08 -24.88
C ILE A 61 20.16 -25.41 -24.32
N VAL A 62 20.95 -24.39 -23.98
CA VAL A 62 22.28 -24.56 -23.40
C VAL A 62 22.30 -24.12 -21.94
N ILE A 63 22.83 -24.99 -21.07
CA ILE A 63 22.83 -24.80 -19.62
C ILE A 63 24.21 -25.16 -19.04
N PRO A 64 24.92 -24.21 -18.39
CA PRO A 64 26.13 -24.49 -17.63
C PRO A 64 25.77 -25.08 -16.25
N VAL A 65 26.46 -26.14 -15.83
CA VAL A 65 26.21 -26.85 -14.57
C VAL A 65 27.45 -26.79 -13.69
N TYR A 66 27.32 -26.34 -12.44
CA TYR A 66 28.40 -26.36 -11.45
C TYR A 66 27.83 -26.43 -10.03
N ASP A 67 28.11 -27.50 -9.30
CA ASP A 67 27.74 -27.72 -7.89
C ASP A 67 26.26 -27.45 -7.53
N VAL A 68 25.36 -27.67 -8.49
CA VAL A 68 23.91 -27.51 -8.32
C VAL A 68 23.30 -28.61 -7.45
N GLU A 69 22.37 -28.27 -6.55
CA GLU A 69 21.61 -29.27 -5.79
C GLU A 69 20.70 -30.09 -6.72
N GLU A 70 20.67 -31.41 -6.54
CA GLU A 70 19.94 -32.37 -7.40
C GLU A 70 18.47 -31.97 -7.67
N LYS A 71 17.75 -31.53 -6.64
CA LYS A 71 16.34 -31.12 -6.75
C LYS A 71 16.10 -29.96 -7.72
N TRP A 72 17.07 -29.07 -7.91
CA TRP A 72 16.92 -27.90 -8.79
C TRP A 72 17.21 -28.26 -10.24
N LEU A 73 18.30 -28.98 -10.49
CA LEU A 73 18.61 -29.49 -11.83
C LEU A 73 17.52 -30.42 -12.35
N ARG A 74 16.92 -31.27 -11.50
CA ARG A 74 15.76 -32.09 -11.90
C ARG A 74 14.53 -31.26 -12.28
N LYS A 75 14.20 -30.19 -11.55
CA LYS A 75 13.10 -29.27 -11.91
C LYS A 75 13.38 -28.54 -13.23
N CYS A 76 14.60 -28.03 -13.40
CA CYS A 76 15.06 -27.37 -14.63
C CYS A 76 14.86 -28.27 -15.85
N VAL A 77 15.41 -29.49 -15.84
CA VAL A 77 15.26 -30.46 -16.94
C VAL A 77 13.80 -30.86 -17.16
N ALA A 78 13.01 -31.06 -16.11
CA ALA A 78 11.60 -31.40 -16.23
C ALA A 78 10.78 -30.31 -16.94
N SER A 79 11.09 -29.01 -16.70
CA SER A 79 10.42 -27.89 -17.39
C SER A 79 10.68 -27.86 -18.91
N ILE A 80 11.83 -28.37 -19.34
CA ILE A 80 12.20 -28.52 -20.75
C ILE A 80 11.55 -29.77 -21.35
N GLN A 81 11.49 -30.86 -20.57
CA GLN A 81 10.77 -32.08 -20.97
C GLN A 81 9.26 -31.84 -21.17
N ALA A 82 8.67 -30.92 -20.40
CA ALA A 82 7.26 -30.54 -20.47
C ALA A 82 6.89 -29.56 -21.62
N GLN A 83 7.84 -29.15 -22.48
CA GLN A 83 7.56 -28.19 -23.55
C GLN A 83 6.59 -28.75 -24.62
N TRP A 84 5.48 -28.04 -24.87
CA TRP A 84 4.46 -28.42 -25.85
C TRP A 84 4.99 -28.46 -27.30
N TYR A 85 6.07 -27.73 -27.57
CA TYR A 85 6.79 -27.83 -28.83
C TYR A 85 7.89 -28.88 -28.74
N SER A 86 7.67 -30.07 -29.32
CA SER A 86 8.51 -31.25 -29.08
C SER A 86 9.89 -31.26 -29.74
N LYS A 87 10.18 -30.37 -30.71
CA LYS A 87 11.48 -30.30 -31.40
C LYS A 87 12.48 -29.42 -30.65
N TRP A 88 12.94 -29.91 -29.52
CA TRP A 88 14.04 -29.30 -28.76
C TRP A 88 15.20 -30.28 -28.55
N GLN A 89 16.36 -29.73 -28.22
CA GLN A 89 17.54 -30.43 -27.74
C GLN A 89 18.01 -29.73 -26.45
N LEU A 90 18.46 -30.48 -25.45
CA LEU A 90 19.05 -29.92 -24.23
C LEU A 90 20.54 -30.26 -24.17
N CYS A 91 21.37 -29.25 -23.97
CA CYS A 91 22.83 -29.37 -23.91
C CYS A 91 23.30 -28.86 -22.54
N LEU A 92 23.69 -29.80 -21.67
CA LEU A 92 24.22 -29.54 -20.34
C LEU A 92 25.76 -29.61 -20.38
N ALA A 93 26.45 -28.71 -19.68
CA ALA A 93 27.90 -28.78 -19.53
C ALA A 93 28.32 -28.66 -18.07
N ASP A 94 28.82 -29.75 -17.50
CA ASP A 94 29.41 -29.77 -16.15
C ASP A 94 30.78 -29.09 -16.16
N ASP A 95 30.90 -27.96 -15.47
CA ASP A 95 32.13 -27.18 -15.30
C ASP A 95 32.99 -27.72 -14.15
N HIS A 96 33.18 -29.04 -14.15
CA HIS A 96 33.96 -29.77 -13.16
C HIS A 96 33.42 -29.63 -11.73
N SER A 97 32.13 -29.94 -11.53
CA SER A 97 31.49 -29.95 -10.21
C SER A 97 32.23 -30.83 -9.20
N HIS A 98 32.36 -30.35 -7.96
CA HIS A 98 32.95 -31.10 -6.86
C HIS A 98 31.95 -32.02 -6.15
N SER A 99 30.67 -31.72 -6.28
CA SER A 99 29.58 -32.43 -5.62
C SER A 99 29.36 -33.82 -6.23
N GLU A 100 29.56 -34.86 -5.42
CA GLU A 100 29.57 -36.28 -5.85
C GLU A 100 28.30 -36.73 -6.58
N HIS A 101 27.15 -36.06 -6.35
CA HIS A 101 25.87 -36.39 -6.99
C HIS A 101 25.70 -35.84 -8.41
N VAL A 102 26.44 -34.79 -8.82
CA VAL A 102 26.15 -34.07 -10.07
C VAL A 102 26.45 -34.92 -11.30
N ARG A 103 27.58 -35.62 -11.35
CA ARG A 103 27.94 -36.47 -12.49
C ARG A 103 26.98 -37.66 -12.65
N PRO A 104 26.70 -38.49 -11.63
CA PRO A 104 25.70 -39.56 -11.73
C PRO A 104 24.32 -39.06 -12.16
N LEU A 105 23.89 -37.90 -11.64
CA LEU A 105 22.62 -37.27 -12.01
C LEU A 105 22.59 -36.86 -13.49
N LEU A 106 23.66 -36.25 -14.01
CA LEU A 106 23.73 -35.88 -15.42
C LEU A 106 23.77 -37.09 -16.36
N GLU A 107 24.47 -38.17 -15.96
CA GLU A 107 24.48 -39.45 -16.70
C GLU A 107 23.09 -40.10 -16.70
N GLU A 108 22.36 -40.07 -15.58
CA GLU A 108 20.96 -40.53 -15.47
C GLU A 108 20.03 -39.71 -16.38
N LEU A 109 20.11 -38.37 -16.33
CA LEU A 109 19.28 -37.48 -17.13
C LEU A 109 19.54 -37.69 -18.64
N ALA A 110 20.80 -37.82 -19.06
CA ALA A 110 21.16 -38.14 -20.45
C ALA A 110 20.65 -39.51 -20.92
N ALA A 111 20.55 -40.49 -20.02
CA ALA A 111 19.96 -41.79 -20.32
C ALA A 111 18.42 -41.77 -20.36
N SER A 112 17.78 -40.78 -19.73
CA SER A 112 16.32 -40.68 -19.63
C SER A 112 15.62 -40.15 -20.89
N ASP A 113 16.30 -39.33 -21.69
CA ASP A 113 15.75 -38.72 -22.92
C ASP A 113 16.88 -38.47 -23.93
N GLU A 114 16.76 -39.06 -25.13
CA GLU A 114 17.78 -38.99 -26.18
C GLU A 114 18.06 -37.56 -26.68
N ARG A 115 17.19 -36.59 -26.39
CA ARG A 115 17.37 -35.16 -26.73
C ARG A 115 18.31 -34.45 -25.76
N ILE A 116 18.64 -35.06 -24.63
CA ILE A 116 19.59 -34.52 -23.64
C ILE A 116 21.02 -34.94 -24.03
N LYS A 117 21.93 -33.98 -24.04
CA LYS A 117 23.38 -34.14 -24.25
C LYS A 117 24.13 -33.52 -23.09
N VAL A 118 25.20 -34.18 -22.67
CA VAL A 118 26.02 -33.76 -21.52
C VAL A 118 27.49 -33.74 -21.94
N VAL A 119 28.18 -32.66 -21.60
CA VAL A 119 29.65 -32.55 -21.66
C VAL A 119 30.19 -32.44 -20.25
N PHE A 120 31.24 -33.20 -19.96
CA PHE A 120 32.00 -33.10 -18.71
C PHE A 120 33.34 -32.42 -18.98
N ARG A 121 33.59 -31.28 -18.33
CA ARG A 121 34.85 -30.54 -18.49
C ARG A 121 35.93 -31.10 -17.56
N GLU A 122 37.18 -31.11 -18.04
CA GLU A 122 38.33 -31.62 -17.29
C GLU A 122 38.78 -30.65 -16.17
N GLU A 123 38.43 -29.36 -16.30
CA GLU A 123 38.72 -28.30 -15.34
C GLU A 123 37.57 -27.26 -15.30
N ASN A 124 37.41 -26.59 -14.15
CA ASN A 124 36.51 -25.47 -13.99
C ASN A 124 37.03 -24.27 -14.79
N GLY A 125 36.27 -23.83 -15.79
CA GLY A 125 36.64 -22.72 -16.68
C GLY A 125 35.75 -21.48 -16.54
N GLY A 126 34.77 -21.51 -15.63
CA GLY A 126 33.80 -20.45 -15.45
C GLY A 126 32.59 -20.56 -16.39
N ILE A 127 31.57 -19.75 -16.10
CA ILE A 127 30.25 -19.83 -16.72
C ILE A 127 30.28 -19.63 -18.25
N SER A 128 31.15 -18.75 -18.77
CA SER A 128 31.34 -18.63 -20.22
C SER A 128 31.90 -19.90 -20.84
N ALA A 129 32.93 -20.51 -20.22
CA ALA A 129 33.56 -21.71 -20.76
C ALA A 129 32.63 -22.93 -20.71
N ALA A 130 31.87 -23.08 -19.62
CA ALA A 130 30.81 -24.07 -19.47
C ALA A 130 29.72 -23.91 -20.55
N THR A 131 29.18 -22.70 -20.70
CA THR A 131 28.16 -22.40 -21.72
C THR A 131 28.69 -22.65 -23.12
N ASN A 132 29.95 -22.30 -23.41
CA ASN A 132 30.60 -22.55 -24.70
C ASN A 132 30.79 -24.05 -24.99
N SER A 133 31.04 -24.88 -23.97
CA SER A 133 31.02 -26.34 -24.10
C SER A 133 29.62 -26.86 -24.45
N ALA A 134 28.56 -26.37 -23.79
CA ALA A 134 27.18 -26.72 -24.14
C ALA A 134 26.79 -26.25 -25.56
N LEU A 135 27.24 -25.06 -25.97
CA LEU A 135 27.07 -24.54 -27.35
C LEU A 135 27.75 -25.42 -28.42
N THR A 136 28.76 -26.21 -28.07
CA THR A 136 29.46 -27.09 -29.02
C THR A 136 28.60 -28.32 -29.38
N GLU A 137 27.78 -28.81 -28.45
CA GLU A 137 26.79 -29.88 -28.68
C GLU A 137 25.48 -29.39 -29.34
N ALA A 138 25.30 -28.08 -29.43
CA ALA A 138 24.03 -27.47 -29.84
C ALA A 138 23.82 -27.57 -31.36
N SER A 139 22.94 -28.49 -31.77
CA SER A 139 22.66 -28.78 -33.18
C SER A 139 21.57 -27.89 -33.80
N GLY A 140 20.74 -27.25 -32.97
CA GLY A 140 19.55 -26.48 -33.38
C GLY A 140 19.81 -25.28 -34.29
N ASP A 141 18.74 -24.87 -34.98
CA ASP A 141 18.67 -23.68 -35.82
C ASP A 141 18.61 -22.40 -34.97
N TYR A 142 18.05 -22.52 -33.76
CA TYR A 142 17.97 -21.48 -32.73
C TYR A 142 18.53 -22.01 -31.40
N ILE A 143 19.18 -21.12 -30.65
CA ILE A 143 19.86 -21.43 -29.40
C ILE A 143 19.25 -20.58 -28.28
N GLY A 144 18.70 -21.22 -27.25
CA GLY A 144 18.20 -20.58 -26.03
C GLY A 144 19.19 -20.75 -24.87
N PHE A 145 19.39 -19.68 -24.09
CA PHE A 145 20.27 -19.67 -22.92
C PHE A 145 19.46 -19.74 -21.61
N MET A 146 19.86 -20.60 -20.68
CA MET A 146 19.12 -20.84 -19.43
C MET A 146 20.06 -21.28 -18.29
N ASP A 147 19.75 -20.89 -17.04
CA ASP A 147 20.49 -21.28 -15.85
C ASP A 147 19.99 -22.61 -15.25
N ASN A 148 20.86 -23.31 -14.51
CA ASN A 148 20.66 -24.71 -14.10
C ASN A 148 19.66 -24.95 -12.96
N ASP A 149 19.18 -23.90 -12.31
CA ASP A 149 18.19 -23.94 -11.23
C ASP A 149 16.82 -23.34 -11.62
N ASP A 150 16.69 -22.73 -12.78
CA ASP A 150 15.46 -22.06 -13.26
C ASP A 150 14.47 -23.00 -14.00
N GLU A 151 13.28 -22.51 -14.35
CA GLU A 151 12.26 -23.26 -15.12
C GLU A 151 11.72 -22.46 -16.32
N LEU A 152 11.39 -23.13 -17.43
CA LEU A 152 10.65 -22.56 -18.55
C LEU A 152 9.14 -22.82 -18.43
N ALA A 153 8.33 -21.85 -18.84
CA ALA A 153 6.89 -22.07 -19.00
C ALA A 153 6.63 -23.15 -20.08
N PRO A 154 5.67 -24.08 -19.94
CA PRO A 154 5.45 -25.19 -20.89
C PRO A 154 5.17 -24.79 -22.35
N ASN A 155 4.74 -23.54 -22.56
CA ASN A 155 4.46 -22.91 -23.84
C ASN A 155 5.60 -22.01 -24.37
N ALA A 156 6.75 -21.92 -23.68
CA ALA A 156 7.84 -21.03 -24.05
C ALA A 156 8.34 -21.28 -25.49
N LEU A 157 8.68 -22.53 -25.81
CA LEU A 157 9.15 -22.88 -27.15
C LEU A 157 8.04 -22.83 -28.21
N PHE A 158 6.77 -23.00 -27.82
CA PHE A 158 5.64 -22.79 -28.72
C PHE A 158 5.58 -21.33 -29.20
N HIS A 159 5.64 -20.35 -28.29
CA HIS A 159 5.57 -18.94 -28.66
C HIS A 159 6.81 -18.45 -29.43
N VAL A 160 7.99 -18.99 -29.14
CA VAL A 160 9.20 -18.77 -29.97
C VAL A 160 8.94 -19.20 -31.42
N VAL A 161 8.40 -20.40 -31.64
CA VAL A 161 8.12 -20.89 -33.01
C VAL A 161 6.96 -20.12 -33.66
N GLN A 162 5.97 -19.68 -32.88
CA GLN A 162 4.86 -18.86 -33.36
C GLN A 162 5.39 -17.57 -34.01
N VAL A 163 6.18 -16.76 -33.29
CA VAL A 163 6.68 -15.49 -33.84
C VAL A 163 7.64 -15.68 -35.01
N LEU A 164 8.39 -16.80 -35.04
CA LEU A 164 9.22 -17.18 -36.20
C LEU A 164 8.42 -17.59 -37.45
N ASN A 165 7.14 -17.93 -37.31
CA ASN A 165 6.22 -18.11 -38.44
C ASN A 165 5.54 -16.79 -38.86
N GLU A 166 5.35 -15.86 -37.93
CA GLU A 166 4.80 -14.52 -38.19
C GLU A 166 5.82 -13.62 -38.90
N ASP A 167 7.06 -13.55 -38.41
CA ASP A 167 8.20 -12.85 -39.03
C ASP A 167 9.40 -13.80 -39.15
N PRO A 168 9.55 -14.48 -40.31
CA PRO A 168 10.68 -15.35 -40.63
C PRO A 168 12.08 -14.73 -40.55
N THR A 169 12.21 -13.40 -40.38
CA THR A 169 13.49 -12.68 -40.33
C THR A 169 14.03 -12.46 -38.92
N ILE A 170 13.22 -12.72 -37.88
CA ILE A 170 13.63 -12.63 -36.48
C ILE A 170 14.85 -13.53 -36.21
N ASP A 171 15.94 -12.92 -35.74
CA ASP A 171 17.18 -13.62 -35.42
C ASP A 171 17.65 -13.44 -33.97
N LEU A 172 16.98 -12.59 -33.18
CA LEU A 172 17.11 -12.46 -31.72
C LEU A 172 15.73 -12.29 -31.08
N ILE A 173 15.42 -13.12 -30.09
CA ILE A 173 14.18 -13.10 -29.31
C ILE A 173 14.54 -12.96 -27.82
N TYR A 174 13.75 -12.17 -27.10
CA TYR A 174 13.73 -12.18 -25.64
C TYR A 174 12.28 -12.17 -25.11
N THR A 175 12.10 -12.61 -23.87
CA THR A 175 10.78 -12.81 -23.25
C THR A 175 10.64 -12.02 -21.95
N ASP A 176 9.40 -11.86 -21.46
CA ASP A 176 9.19 -11.48 -20.07
C ASP A 176 9.56 -12.66 -19.15
N GLU A 177 9.94 -12.34 -17.92
CA GLU A 177 10.38 -13.28 -16.88
C GLU A 177 9.66 -12.96 -15.55
N ASP A 178 9.57 -13.91 -14.63
CA ASP A 178 9.18 -13.65 -13.23
C ASP A 178 10.14 -14.38 -12.28
N LYS A 179 9.89 -14.30 -10.97
CA LYS A 179 10.58 -15.10 -9.96
C LYS A 179 9.71 -16.22 -9.44
N MET A 180 10.34 -17.32 -9.05
CA MET A 180 9.68 -18.42 -8.36
C MET A 180 10.37 -18.80 -7.05
N SER A 181 9.58 -19.18 -6.05
CA SER A 181 10.10 -19.64 -4.77
C SER A 181 10.63 -21.08 -4.86
N GLU A 182 11.31 -21.54 -3.79
CA GLU A 182 11.70 -22.94 -3.63
C GLU A 182 10.50 -23.91 -3.75
N ASP A 183 9.34 -23.48 -3.23
CA ASP A 183 8.06 -24.20 -3.27
C ASP A 183 7.33 -24.10 -4.63
N GLY A 184 7.86 -23.32 -5.59
CA GLY A 184 7.29 -23.16 -6.93
C GLY A 184 6.23 -22.06 -7.09
N VAL A 185 6.05 -21.19 -6.08
CA VAL A 185 5.11 -20.05 -6.17
C VAL A 185 5.75 -18.92 -6.98
N ARG A 186 5.05 -18.45 -8.02
CA ARG A 186 5.48 -17.37 -8.94
C ARG A 186 5.15 -15.97 -8.41
N PHE A 187 6.05 -15.00 -8.56
CA PHE A 187 5.95 -13.63 -8.04
C PHE A 187 6.91 -12.64 -8.73
N ASP A 188 6.71 -11.33 -8.50
CA ASP A 188 7.62 -10.24 -8.94
C ASP A 188 7.90 -10.27 -10.48
N PRO A 189 6.87 -10.05 -11.32
CA PRO A 189 6.99 -10.16 -12.78
C PRO A 189 7.75 -9.01 -13.44
N PHE A 190 8.46 -9.33 -14.52
CA PHE A 190 9.26 -8.43 -15.36
C PHE A 190 8.72 -8.38 -16.81
N PHE A 191 7.61 -7.65 -16.97
CA PHE A 191 7.08 -7.11 -18.22
C PHE A 191 8.07 -6.11 -18.83
N LYS A 192 8.94 -6.61 -19.70
CA LYS A 192 9.97 -5.82 -20.39
C LYS A 192 9.34 -4.96 -21.49
N PRO A 193 9.93 -3.80 -21.83
CA PRO A 193 9.54 -3.05 -23.01
C PRO A 193 10.00 -3.75 -24.31
N GLY A 194 9.43 -3.32 -25.43
CA GLY A 194 10.05 -3.48 -26.76
C GLY A 194 11.48 -2.91 -26.81
N PHE A 195 12.20 -3.14 -27.91
CA PHE A 195 13.64 -2.90 -27.95
C PHE A 195 14.04 -1.43 -27.73
N SER A 196 14.58 -1.12 -26.55
CA SER A 196 15.10 0.19 -26.17
C SER A 196 16.63 0.11 -25.99
N PRO A 197 17.44 0.54 -26.98
CA PRO A 197 18.89 0.44 -26.87
C PRO A 197 19.47 1.41 -25.83
N ASP A 198 18.80 2.53 -25.53
CA ASP A 198 19.25 3.44 -24.47
C ASP A 198 18.96 2.89 -23.07
N LEU A 199 17.85 2.16 -22.88
CA LEU A 199 17.65 1.36 -21.66
C LEU A 199 18.70 0.25 -21.56
N LEU A 200 19.00 -0.44 -22.67
CA LEU A 200 20.03 -1.49 -22.70
C LEU A 200 21.43 -0.96 -22.39
N LEU A 201 21.75 0.29 -22.74
CA LEU A 201 23.00 0.94 -22.35
C LEU A 201 23.02 1.37 -20.87
N ALA A 202 21.85 1.60 -20.28
CA ALA A 202 21.70 1.97 -18.87
C ALA A 202 21.61 0.75 -17.93
N HIS A 203 21.12 -0.40 -18.40
CA HIS A 203 20.91 -1.62 -17.63
C HIS A 203 20.78 -2.85 -18.55
N ASN A 204 21.35 -4.02 -18.18
CA ASN A 204 21.01 -5.26 -18.89
C ASN A 204 19.56 -5.62 -18.57
N TYR A 205 18.67 -5.32 -19.51
CA TYR A 205 17.23 -5.49 -19.31
C TYR A 205 16.67 -6.67 -20.12
N ILE A 206 17.49 -7.24 -21.01
CA ILE A 206 17.07 -8.37 -21.85
C ILE A 206 17.24 -9.70 -21.08
N THR A 207 18.32 -9.84 -20.30
CA THR A 207 18.57 -10.94 -19.34
C THR A 207 18.18 -12.34 -19.85
N HIS A 208 17.06 -12.89 -19.39
CA HIS A 208 16.54 -14.22 -19.71
C HIS A 208 15.11 -14.09 -20.26
N PHE A 209 14.49 -15.07 -20.89
CA PHE A 209 15.08 -16.10 -21.74
C PHE A 209 15.50 -15.45 -23.07
N VAL A 210 16.77 -15.60 -23.46
CA VAL A 210 17.25 -15.11 -24.78
C VAL A 210 17.40 -16.28 -25.73
N VAL A 211 16.82 -16.14 -26.92
CA VAL A 211 16.93 -17.10 -28.02
C VAL A 211 17.50 -16.40 -29.25
N VAL A 212 18.60 -16.92 -29.80
CA VAL A 212 19.25 -16.38 -31.02
C VAL A 212 19.25 -17.41 -32.14
N SER A 213 19.24 -16.96 -33.39
CA SER A 213 19.53 -17.87 -34.51
C SER A 213 20.99 -18.33 -34.47
N LYS A 214 21.26 -19.54 -34.98
CA LYS A 214 22.61 -20.07 -35.14
C LYS A 214 23.48 -19.17 -36.02
N GLU A 215 22.88 -18.53 -37.03
CA GLU A 215 23.57 -17.55 -37.89
C GLU A 215 23.97 -16.29 -37.13
N LEU A 216 23.11 -15.76 -36.26
CA LEU A 216 23.45 -14.61 -35.41
C LEU A 216 24.56 -14.98 -34.43
N LEU A 217 24.45 -16.13 -33.75
CA LEU A 217 25.50 -16.63 -32.86
C LEU A 217 26.85 -16.75 -33.58
N ALA A 218 26.88 -17.25 -34.82
CA ALA A 218 28.10 -17.34 -35.63
C ALA A 218 28.69 -15.96 -36.00
N LYS A 219 27.87 -14.92 -36.20
CA LYS A 219 28.32 -13.52 -36.42
C LYS A 219 28.83 -12.86 -35.14
N VAL A 220 28.24 -13.22 -33.99
CA VAL A 220 28.48 -12.61 -32.67
C VAL A 220 29.69 -13.22 -31.97
N GLY A 221 29.92 -14.52 -32.16
CA GLY A 221 30.92 -15.30 -31.47
C GLY A 221 30.47 -15.77 -30.07
N PRO A 222 31.26 -16.65 -29.43
CA PRO A 222 30.92 -17.28 -28.15
C PRO A 222 30.78 -16.28 -26.98
N LEU A 223 30.42 -16.80 -25.80
CA LEU A 223 30.53 -16.06 -24.55
C LEU A 223 32.01 -15.86 -24.21
N ARG A 224 32.33 -14.70 -23.64
CA ARG A 224 33.70 -14.21 -23.50
C ARG A 224 34.13 -14.25 -22.01
N PRO A 225 35.04 -15.16 -21.60
CA PRO A 225 35.37 -15.37 -20.19
C PRO A 225 35.90 -14.14 -19.46
N GLU A 226 36.47 -13.16 -20.18
CA GLU A 226 36.92 -11.90 -19.59
C GLU A 226 35.76 -11.00 -19.05
N PHE A 227 34.50 -11.41 -19.29
CA PHE A 227 33.28 -10.80 -18.75
C PHE A 227 32.51 -11.72 -17.79
N ASP A 228 33.08 -12.82 -17.30
CA ASP A 228 32.38 -13.74 -16.38
C ASP A 228 31.79 -13.00 -15.16
N GLY A 229 30.49 -13.24 -14.91
CA GLY A 229 29.63 -12.47 -14.01
C GLY A 229 28.71 -11.46 -14.73
N SER A 230 28.99 -11.10 -15.98
CA SER A 230 28.11 -10.32 -16.88
C SER A 230 28.35 -10.68 -18.35
N GLN A 231 28.66 -11.95 -18.60
CA GLN A 231 28.92 -12.53 -19.93
C GLN A 231 27.66 -12.52 -20.82
N ASP A 232 26.49 -12.60 -20.20
CA ASP A 232 25.16 -12.41 -20.77
C ASP A 232 25.01 -10.99 -21.34
N TYR A 233 25.41 -9.97 -20.57
CA TYR A 233 25.29 -8.58 -20.98
C TYR A 233 26.23 -8.23 -22.13
N ASP A 234 27.48 -8.70 -22.10
CA ASP A 234 28.39 -8.57 -23.25
C ASP A 234 27.84 -9.28 -24.50
N PHE A 235 27.31 -10.48 -24.33
CA PHE A 235 26.72 -11.24 -25.43
C PHE A 235 25.51 -10.50 -26.04
N VAL A 236 24.57 -10.03 -25.21
CA VAL A 236 23.39 -9.27 -25.64
C VAL A 236 23.80 -7.96 -26.33
N LEU A 237 24.78 -7.22 -25.81
CA LEU A 237 25.28 -6.00 -26.45
C LEU A 237 25.84 -6.31 -27.85
N ARG A 238 26.66 -7.35 -28.00
CA ARG A 238 27.17 -7.79 -29.32
C ARG A 238 26.09 -8.35 -30.24
N ALA A 239 25.10 -9.06 -29.69
CA ALA A 239 24.03 -9.68 -30.46
C ALA A 239 23.06 -8.63 -31.01
N THR A 240 22.64 -7.66 -30.19
CA THR A 240 21.80 -6.54 -30.64
C THR A 240 22.52 -5.60 -31.63
N GLU A 241 23.86 -5.52 -31.60
CA GLU A 241 24.68 -4.83 -32.62
C GLU A 241 24.71 -5.54 -33.99
N ARG A 242 24.29 -6.82 -34.06
CA ARG A 242 24.43 -7.68 -35.25
C ARG A 242 23.12 -8.32 -35.74
N ALA A 243 22.08 -8.28 -34.91
CA ALA A 243 20.76 -8.79 -35.22
C ALA A 243 20.13 -8.03 -36.39
N VAL A 244 19.51 -8.77 -37.30
CA VAL A 244 18.67 -8.22 -38.37
C VAL A 244 17.33 -7.77 -37.80
N ARG A 245 16.76 -8.55 -36.87
CA ARG A 245 15.42 -8.36 -36.36
C ARG A 245 15.30 -8.89 -34.93
N ILE A 246 15.36 -7.95 -34.00
CA ILE A 246 15.13 -8.14 -32.56
C ILE A 246 13.61 -8.21 -32.32
N HIS A 247 13.14 -9.20 -31.56
CA HIS A 247 11.74 -9.35 -31.20
C HIS A 247 11.56 -9.59 -29.70
N HIS A 248 10.51 -8.99 -29.13
CA HIS A 248 10.10 -9.17 -27.75
C HIS A 248 8.81 -10.00 -27.72
N ILE A 249 8.83 -11.15 -27.07
CA ILE A 249 7.62 -11.88 -26.72
C ILE A 249 7.20 -11.40 -25.33
N GLY A 250 6.28 -10.45 -25.27
CA GLY A 250 5.68 -10.01 -24.01
C GLY A 250 4.72 -11.05 -23.45
N ARG A 251 5.30 -12.13 -22.91
CA ARG A 251 4.68 -13.21 -22.14
C ARG A 251 5.72 -13.71 -21.14
N ILE A 252 5.27 -14.09 -19.95
CA ILE A 252 6.14 -14.63 -18.91
C ILE A 252 6.48 -16.08 -19.28
N LEU A 253 7.66 -16.29 -19.86
CA LEU A 253 8.09 -17.59 -20.40
C LEU A 253 9.28 -18.20 -19.65
N TYR A 254 9.83 -17.47 -18.68
CA TYR A 254 10.99 -17.84 -17.86
C TYR A 254 10.71 -17.57 -16.39
N HIS A 255 11.04 -18.53 -15.52
CA HIS A 255 10.80 -18.47 -14.08
C HIS A 255 12.12 -18.56 -13.32
N TRP A 256 12.58 -17.42 -12.80
CA TRP A 256 13.86 -17.28 -12.09
C TRP A 256 13.74 -17.72 -10.63
N ARG A 257 14.41 -18.80 -10.23
CA ARG A 257 14.32 -19.34 -8.87
C ARG A 257 15.11 -18.52 -7.86
N THR A 258 14.44 -18.15 -6.77
CA THR A 258 15.09 -17.51 -5.62
C THR A 258 15.39 -18.54 -4.52
N LEU A 259 16.64 -19.03 -4.47
CA LEU A 259 17.11 -19.94 -3.40
C LEU A 259 17.60 -19.17 -2.17
N ALA A 260 17.33 -19.70 -0.97
CA ALA A 260 17.89 -19.16 0.27
C ALA A 260 19.43 -19.30 0.37
N SER A 261 20.00 -20.28 -0.33
CA SER A 261 21.43 -20.49 -0.52
C SER A 261 22.04 -19.62 -1.63
N SER A 262 21.23 -19.02 -2.52
CA SER A 262 21.76 -18.27 -3.67
C SER A 262 22.46 -16.99 -3.24
N VAL A 263 23.67 -16.81 -3.78
CA VAL A 263 24.53 -15.63 -3.57
C VAL A 263 23.91 -14.33 -4.12
N ALA A 264 22.72 -14.39 -4.71
CA ALA A 264 21.88 -13.23 -4.99
C ALA A 264 21.55 -12.37 -3.74
N GLY A 265 21.74 -12.91 -2.53
CA GLY A 265 21.49 -12.23 -1.25
C GLY A 265 22.44 -11.08 -0.87
N ASP A 266 23.74 -11.15 -1.15
CA ASP A 266 24.75 -10.11 -0.83
C ASP A 266 25.28 -9.44 -2.12
N PRO A 267 24.87 -8.20 -2.44
CA PRO A 267 25.36 -7.52 -3.65
C PRO A 267 26.87 -7.27 -3.66
N THR A 268 27.56 -7.42 -2.53
CA THR A 268 29.00 -7.15 -2.41
C THR A 268 29.92 -8.36 -2.37
N SER A 269 29.40 -9.57 -2.50
CA SER A 269 30.18 -10.70 -3.03
C SER A 269 30.22 -10.69 -4.57
N LYS A 270 29.28 -10.00 -5.24
CA LYS A 270 29.15 -9.94 -6.71
C LYS A 270 29.68 -8.66 -7.37
N MET A 271 30.51 -7.85 -6.72
CA MET A 271 31.01 -6.61 -7.35
C MET A 271 31.81 -6.84 -8.65
N TYR A 272 32.45 -8.00 -8.81
CA TYR A 272 33.14 -8.38 -10.05
C TYR A 272 32.18 -8.41 -11.26
N ALA A 273 30.92 -8.81 -11.05
CA ALA A 273 29.87 -8.80 -12.07
C ALA A 273 29.57 -7.36 -12.54
N TYR A 274 29.30 -6.43 -11.62
CA TYR A 274 29.03 -5.03 -11.99
C TYR A 274 30.25 -4.35 -12.65
N GLU A 275 31.47 -4.72 -12.24
CA GLU A 275 32.71 -4.30 -12.91
C GLU A 275 32.83 -4.91 -14.33
N ALA A 276 32.43 -6.17 -14.53
CA ALA A 276 32.38 -6.83 -15.84
C ALA A 276 31.32 -6.18 -16.75
N GLY A 277 30.12 -5.89 -16.24
CA GLY A 277 29.08 -5.17 -16.99
C GLY A 277 29.49 -3.75 -17.39
N ARG A 278 30.24 -3.04 -16.53
CA ARG A 278 30.86 -1.75 -16.88
C ARG A 278 31.86 -1.90 -18.04
N LYS A 279 32.73 -2.92 -17.99
CA LYS A 279 33.68 -3.23 -19.08
C LYS A 279 32.97 -3.66 -20.37
N ALA A 280 31.86 -4.38 -20.28
CA ALA A 280 31.06 -4.82 -21.43
C ALA A 280 30.49 -3.61 -22.18
N LEU A 281 30.03 -2.59 -21.44
CA LEU A 281 29.62 -1.30 -22.00
C LEU A 281 30.78 -0.49 -22.58
N GLU A 282 31.94 -0.43 -21.92
CA GLU A 282 33.14 0.21 -22.50
C GLU A 282 33.55 -0.46 -23.81
N ALA A 283 33.58 -1.79 -23.86
CA ALA A 283 33.83 -2.55 -25.07
C ALA A 283 32.74 -2.34 -26.13
N ALA A 284 31.49 -2.10 -25.74
CA ALA A 284 30.42 -1.74 -26.67
C ALA A 284 30.60 -0.33 -27.25
N LEU A 285 31.00 0.65 -26.43
CA LEU A 285 31.35 2.01 -26.89
C LEU A 285 32.54 1.99 -27.86
N GLU A 286 33.59 1.22 -27.54
CA GLU A 286 34.75 1.01 -28.43
C GLU A 286 34.33 0.40 -29.77
N ARG A 287 33.56 -0.71 -29.77
CA ARG A 287 33.03 -1.34 -30.99
C ARG A 287 32.15 -0.38 -31.82
N ARG A 288 31.38 0.49 -31.15
CA ARG A 288 30.50 1.50 -31.77
C ARG A 288 31.22 2.79 -32.15
N GLN A 289 32.51 2.92 -31.85
CA GLN A 289 33.34 4.12 -32.08
C GLN A 289 32.77 5.37 -31.38
N LEU A 290 32.14 5.20 -30.23
CA LEU A 290 31.56 6.27 -29.41
C LEU A 290 32.55 6.65 -28.31
N ALA A 291 33.08 7.87 -28.36
CA ALA A 291 33.92 8.40 -27.29
C ALA A 291 33.04 8.75 -26.07
N GLY A 292 33.37 8.19 -24.91
CA GLY A 292 32.64 8.41 -23.68
C GLY A 292 33.12 7.53 -22.54
N SER A 293 32.72 7.88 -21.31
CA SER A 293 33.04 7.13 -20.09
C SER A 293 31.80 6.50 -19.46
N VAL A 294 31.94 5.28 -18.93
CA VAL A 294 30.84 4.54 -18.30
C VAL A 294 30.92 4.66 -16.78
N GLN A 295 29.93 5.34 -16.19
CA GLN A 295 29.80 5.55 -14.75
C GLN A 295 28.78 4.61 -14.12
N MET A 296 29.19 3.82 -13.13
CA MET A 296 28.26 3.04 -12.30
C MET A 296 27.48 3.97 -11.36
N GLN A 297 26.17 3.76 -11.24
CA GLN A 297 25.31 4.55 -10.37
C GLN A 297 25.21 3.95 -8.95
N ASP A 298 24.69 4.71 -7.97
CA ASP A 298 24.33 4.24 -6.61
C ASP A 298 23.47 2.96 -6.65
N ASN A 299 22.73 2.81 -7.74
CA ASN A 299 21.91 1.68 -8.11
C ASN A 299 22.77 0.62 -8.85
N LEU A 300 23.27 -0.40 -8.14
CA LEU A 300 24.13 -1.46 -8.70
C LEU A 300 23.57 -2.10 -9.99
N GLY A 301 24.45 -2.40 -10.94
CA GLY A 301 24.05 -2.94 -12.25
C GLY A 301 23.29 -1.93 -13.13
N THR A 302 23.31 -0.64 -12.79
CA THR A 302 22.85 0.44 -13.68
C THR A 302 23.98 1.44 -13.92
N TYR A 303 23.98 2.02 -15.11
CA TYR A 303 25.11 2.75 -15.67
C TYR A 303 24.61 4.06 -16.32
N LYS A 304 25.46 5.08 -16.33
CA LYS A 304 25.30 6.31 -17.10
C LYS A 304 26.51 6.46 -18.02
N ILE A 305 26.29 6.89 -19.24
CA ILE A 305 27.36 7.18 -20.19
C ILE A 305 27.52 8.70 -20.28
N GLU A 306 28.73 9.19 -20.03
CA GLU A 306 29.12 10.57 -20.35
C GLU A 306 29.82 10.56 -21.71
N TYR A 307 29.13 11.00 -22.75
CA TYR A 307 29.70 11.07 -24.10
C TYR A 307 30.67 12.25 -24.21
N GLU A 308 31.84 11.99 -24.80
CA GLU A 308 32.82 13.03 -25.10
C GLU A 308 32.50 13.74 -26.43
N GLY A 309 33.02 14.95 -26.61
CA GLY A 309 32.93 15.69 -27.86
C GLY A 309 32.52 17.15 -27.68
N LYS A 310 32.63 17.92 -28.77
CA LYS A 310 32.34 19.36 -28.79
C LYS A 310 30.88 19.62 -28.38
N LEU A 311 30.69 20.60 -27.50
CA LEU A 311 29.37 21.09 -27.13
C LEU A 311 28.75 21.86 -28.33
N PRO A 312 27.50 21.53 -28.75
CA PRO A 312 26.77 22.30 -29.75
C PRO A 312 26.38 23.69 -29.24
N SER A 313 26.13 24.63 -30.16
CA SER A 313 25.44 25.89 -29.84
C SER A 313 23.95 25.63 -29.58
N ILE A 314 23.33 26.34 -28.63
CA ILE A 314 21.95 26.07 -28.19
C ILE A 314 21.10 27.33 -28.10
N ALA A 315 19.88 27.28 -28.64
CA ALA A 315 18.82 28.24 -28.32
C ALA A 315 17.77 27.61 -27.39
N VAL A 316 17.59 28.18 -26.20
CA VAL A 316 16.49 27.88 -25.29
C VAL A 316 15.34 28.83 -25.59
N LEU A 317 14.28 28.29 -26.19
CA LEU A 317 13.03 28.97 -26.54
C LEU A 317 12.08 28.88 -25.33
N ALA A 318 11.94 30.00 -24.65
CA ALA A 318 11.35 30.09 -23.32
C ALA A 318 9.94 30.72 -23.36
N SER A 319 8.88 29.91 -23.25
CA SER A 319 7.48 30.37 -23.14
C SER A 319 7.00 30.44 -21.69
N SER A 320 6.01 31.29 -21.42
CA SER A 320 5.45 31.50 -20.07
C SER A 320 6.42 32.05 -19.01
N TYR A 321 7.52 32.73 -19.40
CA TYR A 321 8.45 33.38 -18.48
C TYR A 321 8.20 34.89 -18.35
N SER A 322 8.07 35.38 -17.12
CA SER A 322 8.29 36.80 -16.83
C SER A 322 9.78 37.14 -16.91
N ALA A 323 10.14 38.41 -17.15
CA ALA A 323 11.55 38.83 -17.27
C ALA A 323 12.43 38.40 -16.07
N GLY A 324 11.88 38.43 -14.85
CA GLY A 324 12.57 37.94 -13.65
C GLY A 324 12.76 36.42 -13.60
N ARG A 325 11.79 35.64 -14.11
CA ARG A 325 11.93 34.17 -14.24
C ARG A 325 12.89 33.79 -15.37
N LEU A 326 12.89 34.52 -16.48
CA LEU A 326 13.84 34.31 -17.58
C LEU A 326 15.29 34.54 -17.13
N ARG A 327 15.54 35.59 -16.31
CA ARG A 327 16.85 35.80 -15.68
C ARG A 327 17.25 34.64 -14.76
N LYS A 328 16.34 34.15 -13.91
CA LYS A 328 16.62 32.96 -13.08
C LYS A 328 16.93 31.73 -13.93
N LEU A 329 16.24 31.54 -15.06
CA LEU A 329 16.53 30.45 -15.99
C LEU A 329 17.95 30.58 -16.59
N GLN A 330 18.34 31.80 -17.01
CA GLN A 330 19.69 32.11 -17.50
C GLN A 330 20.78 31.83 -16.45
N GLU A 331 20.53 32.19 -15.18
CA GLU A 331 21.44 31.96 -14.04
C GLU A 331 21.48 30.48 -13.61
N SER A 332 20.53 29.65 -14.06
CA SER A 332 20.35 28.25 -13.64
C SER A 332 20.96 27.21 -14.59
N THR A 333 21.96 27.57 -15.39
CA THR A 333 22.71 26.60 -16.21
C THR A 333 24.21 26.84 -16.18
N GLN A 334 24.99 25.75 -16.22
CA GLN A 334 26.44 25.78 -16.42
C GLN A 334 26.86 25.58 -17.88
N TYR A 335 25.91 25.58 -18.82
CA TYR A 335 26.21 25.42 -20.25
C TYR A 335 26.90 26.69 -20.81
N PRO A 336 28.05 26.58 -21.49
CA PRO A 336 28.88 27.75 -21.80
C PRO A 336 28.40 28.60 -22.98
N ASP A 337 27.64 28.04 -23.92
CA ASP A 337 27.21 28.70 -25.16
C ASP A 337 25.71 28.47 -25.41
N VAL A 338 24.88 29.32 -24.82
CA VAL A 338 23.42 29.20 -24.86
C VAL A 338 22.72 30.56 -24.98
N ALA A 339 21.86 30.69 -25.98
CA ALA A 339 20.99 31.84 -26.18
C ALA A 339 19.61 31.57 -25.56
N PHE A 340 19.17 32.41 -24.62
CA PHE A 340 17.82 32.35 -24.05
C PHE A 340 16.90 33.34 -24.77
N VAL A 341 15.88 32.83 -25.46
CA VAL A 341 15.00 33.61 -26.34
C VAL A 341 13.56 33.52 -25.82
N PRO A 342 12.96 34.62 -25.34
CA PRO A 342 11.56 34.62 -24.92
C PRO A 342 10.64 34.51 -26.15
N VAL A 343 9.60 33.69 -26.03
CA VAL A 343 8.64 33.39 -27.11
C VAL A 343 7.21 33.27 -26.57
N THR A 344 6.23 33.61 -27.41
CA THR A 344 4.81 33.24 -27.23
C THR A 344 4.49 32.00 -28.06
N GLU A 345 3.36 31.33 -27.81
CA GLU A 345 2.92 30.19 -28.62
C GLU A 345 2.81 30.53 -30.12
N GLU A 346 2.25 31.71 -30.44
CA GLU A 346 2.10 32.21 -31.82
C GLU A 346 3.44 32.42 -32.54
N THR A 347 4.47 32.84 -31.81
CA THR A 347 5.81 33.12 -32.37
C THR A 347 6.76 31.91 -32.36
N LEU A 348 6.38 30.83 -31.66
CA LEU A 348 7.29 29.74 -31.29
C LEU A 348 7.97 29.10 -32.51
N ASN A 349 7.17 28.70 -33.50
CA ASN A 349 7.63 28.06 -34.73
C ASN A 349 8.51 28.98 -35.57
N GLN A 350 8.09 30.23 -35.79
CA GLN A 350 8.84 31.20 -36.60
C GLN A 350 10.22 31.45 -35.98
N VAL A 351 10.26 31.80 -34.68
CA VAL A 351 11.52 32.10 -33.97
C VAL A 351 12.43 30.88 -33.93
N ALA A 352 11.88 29.67 -33.78
CA ALA A 352 12.62 28.41 -33.84
C ALA A 352 13.29 28.17 -35.21
N GLN A 353 12.59 28.46 -36.32
CA GLN A 353 13.10 28.28 -37.67
C GLN A 353 14.17 29.32 -38.05
N GLU A 354 14.07 30.54 -37.51
CA GLU A 354 15.01 31.66 -37.71
C GLU A 354 16.32 31.53 -36.89
N ARG A 355 16.38 30.62 -35.90
CA ARG A 355 17.60 30.38 -35.10
C ARG A 355 18.78 29.90 -35.96
N GLY A 356 20.00 30.22 -35.50
CA GLY A 356 21.26 29.79 -36.13
C GLY A 356 21.95 28.65 -35.40
N GLU A 357 21.53 28.36 -34.17
CA GLU A 357 22.12 27.39 -33.25
C GLU A 357 21.89 25.94 -33.68
N ASP A 358 22.82 25.05 -33.32
CA ASP A 358 22.79 23.64 -33.73
C ASP A 358 21.56 22.89 -33.17
N LYS A 359 21.23 23.15 -31.90
CA LYS A 359 20.11 22.52 -31.17
C LYS A 359 19.15 23.55 -30.59
N LEU A 360 17.88 23.17 -30.55
CA LEU A 360 16.79 23.94 -29.95
C LEU A 360 16.31 23.23 -28.67
N VAL A 361 15.96 24.01 -27.66
CA VAL A 361 15.33 23.54 -26.43
C VAL A 361 14.08 24.34 -26.16
N PHE A 362 12.93 23.67 -26.11
CA PHE A 362 11.64 24.24 -25.75
C PHE A 362 11.42 24.07 -24.24
N LEU A 363 11.11 25.16 -23.55
CA LEU A 363 10.70 25.16 -22.13
C LEU A 363 9.49 26.06 -21.93
N ASP A 364 8.46 25.54 -21.26
CA ASP A 364 7.23 26.28 -20.95
C ASP A 364 7.01 26.46 -19.44
N GLY A 365 7.46 27.59 -18.90
CA GLY A 365 7.23 27.98 -17.50
C GLY A 365 7.93 27.09 -16.46
N LEU A 366 8.96 26.35 -16.84
CA LEU A 366 9.70 25.43 -15.96
C LEU A 366 10.93 26.08 -15.32
N LEU A 367 11.33 25.64 -14.12
CA LEU A 367 12.64 25.96 -13.54
C LEU A 367 13.42 24.67 -13.23
N PRO A 368 14.69 24.54 -13.66
CA PRO A 368 15.51 23.37 -13.35
C PRO A 368 15.90 23.34 -11.87
N LYS A 369 16.09 22.13 -11.32
CA LYS A 369 16.57 21.93 -9.94
C LYS A 369 18.11 21.91 -9.83
N ASP A 370 18.83 21.64 -10.93
CA ASP A 370 20.29 21.49 -10.95
C ASP A 370 20.89 22.21 -12.18
N PRO A 371 22.03 22.94 -12.05
CA PRO A 371 22.62 23.70 -13.16
C PRO A 371 23.17 22.84 -14.31
N SER A 372 23.36 21.54 -14.12
CA SER A 372 23.80 20.60 -15.17
C SER A 372 22.71 20.25 -16.19
N TRP A 373 21.44 20.59 -15.93
CA TRP A 373 20.27 20.13 -16.72
C TRP A 373 20.46 20.18 -18.24
N LEU A 374 21.06 21.24 -18.78
CA LEU A 374 21.24 21.40 -20.23
C LEU A 374 22.38 20.52 -20.78
N LEU A 375 23.45 20.30 -20.00
CA LEU A 375 24.47 19.32 -20.35
C LEU A 375 23.90 17.90 -20.36
N GLU A 376 23.01 17.57 -19.42
CA GLU A 376 22.34 16.26 -19.35
C GLU A 376 21.44 16.02 -20.58
N MET A 377 20.60 16.98 -20.97
CA MET A 377 19.79 16.86 -22.19
C MET A 377 20.66 16.71 -23.44
N VAL A 378 21.77 17.45 -23.52
CA VAL A 378 22.72 17.38 -24.65
C VAL A 378 23.45 16.05 -24.69
N ASN A 379 23.91 15.54 -23.55
CA ASN A 379 24.56 14.25 -23.42
C ASN A 379 23.61 13.12 -23.87
N ALA A 380 22.37 13.13 -23.39
CA ALA A 380 21.34 12.19 -23.83
C ALA A 380 21.04 12.27 -25.34
N SER A 381 21.12 13.46 -25.94
CA SER A 381 20.95 13.65 -27.40
C SER A 381 22.10 13.11 -28.27
N ARG A 382 23.19 12.63 -27.66
CA ARG A 382 24.32 11.99 -28.37
C ARG A 382 24.12 10.48 -28.56
N GLY A 383 23.09 9.88 -27.96
CA GLY A 383 22.71 8.49 -28.19
C GLY A 383 22.40 8.22 -29.67
N ALA A 384 22.88 7.08 -30.19
CA ALA A 384 22.79 6.77 -31.62
C ALA A 384 21.32 6.64 -32.07
N GLY A 385 20.85 7.58 -32.90
CA GLY A 385 19.45 7.60 -33.38
C GLY A 385 18.44 8.18 -32.38
N VAL A 386 18.87 8.93 -31.36
CA VAL A 386 17.99 9.77 -30.53
C VAL A 386 17.60 11.02 -31.35
N GLY A 387 16.30 11.30 -31.45
CA GLY A 387 15.76 12.41 -32.25
C GLY A 387 15.26 13.61 -31.43
N VAL A 388 14.61 13.34 -30.30
CA VAL A 388 14.15 14.34 -29.33
C VAL A 388 14.41 13.87 -27.91
N VAL A 389 14.69 14.80 -26.99
CA VAL A 389 14.98 14.50 -25.58
C VAL A 389 14.07 15.29 -24.65
N GLY A 390 13.38 14.60 -23.73
CA GLY A 390 12.57 15.20 -22.66
C GLY A 390 13.22 15.13 -21.28
N GLY A 391 12.75 15.96 -20.34
CA GLY A 391 13.17 15.98 -18.93
C GLY A 391 12.11 15.45 -17.96
N LYS A 392 12.44 15.39 -16.66
CA LYS A 392 11.54 14.99 -15.57
C LYS A 392 10.90 16.22 -14.93
N ILE A 393 9.58 16.35 -14.96
CA ILE A 393 8.86 17.55 -14.47
C ILE A 393 8.03 17.21 -13.23
N PHE A 394 8.19 18.02 -12.18
CA PHE A 394 7.44 17.98 -10.93
C PHE A 394 6.55 19.22 -10.73
N ASP A 395 5.53 19.09 -9.89
CA ASP A 395 4.86 20.25 -9.30
C ASP A 395 5.64 20.80 -8.10
N ARG A 396 5.09 21.81 -7.42
CA ARG A 396 5.73 22.45 -6.26
C ARG A 396 5.70 21.60 -4.97
N HIS A 397 5.07 20.43 -5.00
CA HIS A 397 4.96 19.49 -3.88
C HIS A 397 5.72 18.18 -4.18
N ASP A 398 6.67 18.22 -5.13
CA ASP A 398 7.45 17.06 -5.59
C ASP A 398 6.61 15.88 -6.10
N ARG A 399 5.42 16.18 -6.66
CA ARG A 399 4.59 15.20 -7.38
C ARG A 399 4.87 15.26 -8.87
N VAL A 400 4.94 14.11 -9.53
CA VAL A 400 5.22 14.01 -10.97
C VAL A 400 4.12 14.72 -11.77
N VAL A 401 4.53 15.57 -12.72
CA VAL A 401 3.64 16.23 -13.69
C VAL A 401 3.75 15.57 -15.05
N ASN A 402 4.98 15.26 -15.48
CA ASN A 402 5.29 14.75 -16.81
C ASN A 402 6.65 14.00 -16.81
N VAL A 403 6.66 12.79 -17.37
CA VAL A 403 7.83 11.91 -17.55
C VAL A 403 7.87 11.29 -18.95
N GLY A 404 7.37 12.03 -19.95
CA GLY A 404 7.08 11.48 -21.27
C GLY A 404 5.75 10.72 -21.32
N ILE A 405 5.43 10.22 -22.51
CA ILE A 405 4.13 9.64 -22.86
C ILE A 405 4.35 8.26 -23.48
N THR A 406 3.54 7.26 -23.08
CA THR A 406 3.36 5.99 -23.81
C THR A 406 2.06 6.05 -24.61
N LEU A 407 1.96 5.31 -25.72
CA LEU A 407 0.71 5.30 -26.52
C LEU A 407 -0.45 4.71 -25.71
N ARG A 408 -0.16 3.79 -24.78
CA ARG A 408 -1.12 3.25 -23.81
C ARG A 408 -1.71 4.36 -22.94
N ALA A 409 -0.86 5.18 -22.31
CA ALA A 409 -1.29 6.31 -21.49
C ALA A 409 -2.11 7.32 -22.30
N LEU A 410 -1.71 7.58 -23.55
CA LEU A 410 -2.43 8.46 -24.47
C LEU A 410 -3.82 7.87 -24.85
N ARG A 411 -3.91 6.58 -25.15
CA ARG A 411 -5.18 5.88 -25.47
C ARG A 411 -6.12 5.82 -24.26
N GLY A 412 -5.62 5.52 -23.06
CA GLY A 412 -6.38 5.55 -21.81
C GLY A 412 -6.75 6.95 -21.31
N HIS A 413 -6.51 8.00 -22.11
CA HIS A 413 -6.83 9.40 -21.79
C HIS A 413 -6.16 9.97 -20.51
N GLU A 414 -5.12 9.31 -20.02
CA GLU A 414 -4.27 9.73 -18.89
C GLU A 414 -2.80 9.80 -19.36
N PRO A 415 -2.45 10.78 -20.22
CA PRO A 415 -1.28 10.67 -21.08
C PRO A 415 0.08 10.70 -20.37
N PHE A 416 0.15 11.16 -19.12
CA PHE A 416 1.39 11.29 -18.36
C PHE A 416 1.46 10.19 -17.31
N GLU A 417 2.31 9.18 -17.52
CA GLU A 417 2.49 8.10 -16.55
C GLU A 417 2.95 8.66 -15.19
N MET A 418 2.49 8.04 -14.09
CA MET A 418 2.80 8.43 -12.71
C MET A 418 2.35 9.85 -12.27
N ARG A 419 1.57 10.58 -13.08
CA ARG A 419 1.13 11.95 -12.73
C ARG A 419 0.42 11.98 -11.37
N GLY A 420 0.81 12.95 -10.52
CA GLY A 420 0.31 13.11 -9.15
C GLY A 420 1.01 12.25 -8.09
N GLN A 421 1.83 11.26 -8.48
CA GLN A 421 2.58 10.42 -7.55
C GLN A 421 3.87 11.11 -7.06
N THR A 422 4.33 10.78 -5.86
CA THR A 422 5.60 11.29 -5.29
C THR A 422 6.79 10.43 -5.73
N ASP A 423 7.99 11.03 -5.82
CA ASP A 423 9.23 10.36 -6.27
C ASP A 423 9.85 9.40 -5.21
N GLN A 424 9.00 8.63 -4.53
CA GLN A 424 9.35 7.76 -3.41
C GLN A 424 9.73 6.33 -3.86
N GLY A 425 9.85 6.06 -5.16
CA GLY A 425 10.12 4.75 -5.76
C GLY A 425 11.61 4.38 -5.97
N ILE A 426 11.88 3.09 -6.17
CA ILE A 426 12.57 2.69 -7.40
C ILE A 426 11.41 2.13 -8.20
N GLY A 427 10.90 2.90 -9.15
CA GLY A 427 9.72 2.52 -9.91
C GLY A 427 9.94 1.20 -10.64
N TYR A 428 8.83 0.59 -11.07
CA TYR A 428 8.82 -0.67 -11.80
C TYR A 428 9.94 -0.70 -12.85
N TYR A 429 10.88 -1.62 -12.71
CA TYR A 429 11.98 -1.78 -13.66
C TYR A 429 12.82 -0.51 -13.92
N PHE A 430 13.11 0.25 -12.86
CA PHE A 430 13.83 1.53 -12.92
C PHE A 430 13.14 2.64 -13.73
N ARG A 431 11.87 2.46 -14.12
CA ARG A 431 10.82 3.49 -13.93
C ARG A 431 11.24 4.94 -14.09
N ASP A 432 11.22 5.60 -12.96
CA ASP A 432 11.48 6.99 -12.63
C ASP A 432 12.97 7.43 -12.69
N ILE A 433 13.93 6.53 -12.97
CA ILE A 433 15.37 6.79 -12.71
C ILE A 433 16.39 6.33 -13.77
N LEU A 434 15.99 5.77 -14.92
CA LEU A 434 16.90 5.52 -16.07
C LEU A 434 16.37 6.15 -17.37
N PRO A 435 17.26 6.55 -18.30
CA PRO A 435 16.85 6.95 -19.65
C PRO A 435 16.09 5.85 -20.37
N ARG A 436 15.03 6.20 -21.09
CA ARG A 436 14.28 5.25 -21.91
C ARG A 436 13.70 5.89 -23.16
N ASP A 437 13.64 5.06 -24.20
CA ASP A 437 12.79 5.30 -25.34
C ASP A 437 11.32 5.36 -24.91
N MET A 438 10.60 6.35 -25.42
CA MET A 438 9.19 6.61 -25.15
C MET A 438 8.44 6.85 -26.46
N PHE A 439 7.11 6.71 -26.44
CA PHE A 439 6.30 7.04 -27.60
C PHE A 439 6.36 8.54 -27.95
N ALA A 440 6.39 9.42 -26.95
CA ALA A 440 6.57 10.85 -27.17
C ALA A 440 7.12 11.60 -25.95
N VAL A 441 7.68 12.78 -26.21
CA VAL A 441 7.89 13.85 -25.24
C VAL A 441 7.14 15.09 -25.71
N THR A 442 6.77 15.97 -24.78
CA THR A 442 5.95 17.16 -25.07
C THR A 442 6.79 18.43 -25.11
N GLU A 443 6.27 19.47 -25.77
CA GLU A 443 6.98 20.72 -26.02
C GLU A 443 7.14 21.63 -24.78
N ASP A 444 6.60 21.25 -23.63
CA ASP A 444 6.87 21.90 -22.35
C ASP A 444 8.30 21.65 -21.84
N CYS A 445 8.93 20.54 -22.24
CA CYS A 445 10.35 20.27 -22.08
C CYS A 445 10.88 19.33 -23.19
N MET A 446 11.44 19.91 -24.26
CA MET A 446 11.93 19.15 -25.42
C MET A 446 13.22 19.75 -25.99
N LEU A 447 14.27 18.94 -26.14
CA LEU A 447 15.46 19.26 -26.93
C LEU A 447 15.39 18.53 -28.29
N VAL A 448 15.77 19.22 -29.38
CA VAL A 448 15.82 18.67 -30.75
C VAL A 448 16.95 19.32 -31.56
N ASP A 449 17.48 18.62 -32.57
CA ASP A 449 18.34 19.24 -33.58
C ASP A 449 17.57 20.25 -34.44
N ARG A 450 18.10 21.47 -34.58
CA ARG A 450 17.45 22.56 -35.34
C ARG A 450 17.13 22.16 -36.77
N LYS A 451 18.01 21.37 -37.39
CA LYS A 451 17.83 20.85 -38.76
C LYS A 451 16.60 19.93 -38.85
N VAL A 452 16.39 19.05 -37.86
CA VAL A 452 15.24 18.15 -37.81
C VAL A 452 13.94 18.96 -37.65
N PHE A 453 13.92 19.92 -36.73
CA PHE A 453 12.77 20.80 -36.53
C PHE A 453 12.37 21.56 -37.80
N VAL A 454 13.35 22.16 -38.50
CA VAL A 454 13.12 22.88 -39.75
C VAL A 454 12.71 21.95 -40.90
N THR A 455 13.34 20.78 -41.06
CA THR A 455 12.98 19.81 -42.11
C THR A 455 11.56 19.29 -41.96
N LEU A 456 11.06 19.14 -40.73
CA LEU A 456 9.70 18.70 -40.44
C LEU A 456 8.66 19.84 -40.40
N GLY A 457 9.06 21.09 -40.64
CA GLY A 457 8.15 22.25 -40.61
C GLY A 457 7.71 22.71 -39.21
N GLY A 458 8.41 22.29 -38.15
CA GLY A 458 8.10 22.65 -36.76
C GLY A 458 6.90 21.91 -36.16
N PHE A 459 6.29 22.51 -35.13
CA PHE A 459 5.07 21.99 -34.50
C PHE A 459 3.84 22.27 -35.38
N ASN A 460 2.84 21.39 -35.33
CA ASN A 460 1.56 21.66 -36.00
C ASN A 460 0.73 22.65 -35.15
N GLU A 461 0.61 23.89 -35.61
CA GLU A 461 -0.10 24.98 -34.92
C GLU A 461 -1.61 24.76 -34.79
N GLN A 462 -2.19 23.82 -35.56
CA GLN A 462 -3.60 23.43 -35.43
C GLN A 462 -3.83 22.44 -34.28
N LEU A 463 -2.77 21.87 -33.71
CA LEU A 463 -2.85 20.93 -32.58
C LEU A 463 -2.62 21.65 -31.25
N ALA A 464 -3.35 21.19 -30.24
CA ALA A 464 -3.28 21.72 -28.89
C ALA A 464 -1.89 21.52 -28.24
N ALA A 465 -1.64 22.29 -27.17
CA ALA A 465 -0.50 22.07 -26.30
C ALA A 465 -0.43 20.60 -25.80
N GLY A 466 0.77 20.03 -25.75
CA GLY A 466 1.04 18.62 -25.53
C GLY A 466 0.81 17.76 -26.78
N ILE A 467 -0.35 17.87 -27.44
CA ILE A 467 -0.66 17.09 -28.65
C ILE A 467 0.28 17.45 -29.80
N ARG A 468 0.65 18.73 -29.97
CA ARG A 468 1.63 19.16 -30.98
C ARG A 468 3.04 18.62 -30.73
N GLY A 469 3.44 18.42 -29.47
CA GLY A 469 4.70 17.76 -29.10
C GLY A 469 4.67 16.24 -29.35
N VAL A 470 3.52 15.59 -29.10
CA VAL A 470 3.28 14.18 -29.47
C VAL A 470 3.38 13.98 -30.98
N ASP A 471 2.67 14.80 -31.76
CA ASP A 471 2.72 14.80 -33.22
C ASP A 471 4.14 15.00 -33.75
N PHE A 472 4.87 15.98 -33.23
CA PHE A 472 6.24 16.23 -33.63
C PHE A 472 7.17 15.05 -33.28
N SER A 473 7.09 14.49 -32.07
CA SER A 473 7.83 13.28 -31.67
C SER A 473 7.59 12.12 -32.63
N GLN A 474 6.33 11.90 -33.04
CA GLN A 474 5.95 10.85 -33.97
C GLN A 474 6.43 11.12 -35.41
N ARG A 475 6.43 12.38 -35.87
CA ARG A 475 7.04 12.76 -37.16
C ARG A 475 8.55 12.55 -37.15
N VAL A 476 9.26 12.90 -36.07
CA VAL A 476 10.70 12.63 -35.93
C VAL A 476 11.00 11.13 -36.01
N LEU A 477 10.22 10.30 -35.31
CA LEU A 477 10.36 8.84 -35.35
C LEU A 477 10.08 8.27 -36.74
N ARG A 478 8.94 8.62 -37.36
CA ARG A 478 8.46 7.99 -38.60
C ARG A 478 9.11 8.52 -39.88
N GLN A 479 9.54 9.78 -39.91
CA GLN A 479 10.06 10.43 -41.12
C GLN A 479 11.59 10.61 -41.10
N VAL A 480 12.20 10.67 -39.92
CA VAL A 480 13.65 10.90 -39.74
C VAL A 480 14.34 9.70 -39.06
N GLY A 481 13.58 8.76 -38.48
CA GLY A 481 14.12 7.62 -37.72
C GLY A 481 14.66 8.01 -36.34
N GLY A 482 14.38 9.22 -35.86
CA GLY A 482 14.87 9.72 -34.58
C GLY A 482 13.95 9.31 -33.44
N ARG A 483 14.48 8.56 -32.47
CA ARG A 483 13.69 8.02 -31.35
C ARG A 483 13.42 9.09 -30.29
N PRO A 484 12.21 9.19 -29.72
CA PRO A 484 11.94 10.04 -28.56
C PRO A 484 12.53 9.42 -27.29
N LEU A 485 13.44 10.14 -26.63
CA LEU A 485 14.08 9.71 -25.41
C LEU A 485 13.60 10.57 -24.23
N TRP A 486 13.10 9.93 -23.17
CA TRP A 486 12.95 10.59 -21.88
C TRP A 486 14.16 10.25 -20.99
N GLN A 487 14.66 11.24 -20.24
CA GLN A 487 15.75 11.00 -19.29
C GLN A 487 15.50 11.68 -17.92
N PRO A 488 15.98 11.07 -16.83
CA PRO A 488 15.65 11.48 -15.45
C PRO A 488 16.60 12.53 -14.87
N TYR A 489 17.73 12.84 -15.53
CA TYR A 489 18.82 13.64 -14.96
C TYR A 489 18.53 15.15 -15.04
N SER A 490 17.79 15.60 -16.07
CA SER A 490 17.29 16.99 -16.14
C SER A 490 15.96 17.10 -15.41
N VAL A 491 16.00 17.58 -14.17
CA VAL A 491 14.82 17.70 -13.30
C VAL A 491 14.32 19.14 -13.24
N PHE A 492 13.02 19.34 -13.41
CA PHE A 492 12.35 20.63 -13.43
C PHE A 492 11.17 20.70 -12.44
N VAL A 493 10.85 21.92 -12.01
CA VAL A 493 9.61 22.27 -11.30
C VAL A 493 8.75 23.14 -12.20
N ASP A 494 7.49 22.76 -12.38
CA ASP A 494 6.49 23.57 -13.08
C ASP A 494 6.10 24.78 -12.23
N THR A 495 6.30 25.98 -12.79
CA THR A 495 5.99 27.25 -12.11
C THR A 495 4.71 27.92 -12.63
N LYS A 496 4.01 27.29 -13.59
CA LYS A 496 2.72 27.73 -14.11
C LYS A 496 1.63 27.65 -13.03
N ARG A 497 0.51 28.35 -13.24
CA ARG A 497 -0.66 28.27 -12.35
C ARG A 497 -1.46 26.99 -12.57
N HIS A 498 -1.51 26.56 -13.83
CA HIS A 498 -2.09 25.31 -14.27
C HIS A 498 -1.00 24.57 -15.05
N PRO A 499 -0.63 23.34 -14.66
CA PRO A 499 0.33 22.53 -15.41
C PRO A 499 -0.24 22.13 -16.77
N LEU A 500 0.58 21.57 -17.66
CA LEU A 500 0.12 21.09 -18.96
C LEU A 500 -1.01 20.05 -18.79
N ILE A 501 -2.14 20.26 -19.47
CA ILE A 501 -3.30 19.35 -19.49
C ILE A 501 -3.68 19.13 -20.95
N MET A 502 -3.72 17.87 -21.39
CA MET A 502 -4.30 17.50 -22.68
C MET A 502 -5.75 17.07 -22.46
N LEU A 503 -6.68 17.73 -23.15
CA LEU A 503 -8.11 17.49 -23.00
C LEU A 503 -8.53 16.22 -23.76
N ARG A 504 -9.36 15.37 -23.14
CA ARG A 504 -9.82 14.08 -23.73
C ARG A 504 -10.35 14.21 -25.18
N PRO A 505 -11.18 15.21 -25.55
CA PRO A 505 -11.66 15.34 -26.93
C PRO A 505 -10.55 15.56 -27.96
N MET A 506 -9.47 16.26 -27.57
CA MET A 506 -8.34 16.56 -28.46
C MET A 506 -7.42 15.34 -28.63
N ILE A 507 -7.22 14.57 -27.55
CA ILE A 507 -6.57 13.25 -27.59
C ILE A 507 -7.34 12.31 -28.53
N PHE A 508 -8.66 12.21 -28.35
CA PHE A 508 -9.53 11.36 -29.17
C PHE A 508 -9.51 11.75 -30.65
N GLN A 509 -9.63 13.05 -30.95
CA GLN A 509 -9.54 13.57 -32.32
C GLN A 509 -8.20 13.21 -32.98
N TYR A 510 -7.08 13.39 -32.26
CA TYR A 510 -5.75 13.06 -32.75
C TYR A 510 -5.60 11.55 -33.02
N LEU A 511 -5.98 10.69 -32.07
CA LEU A 511 -5.93 9.23 -32.22
C LEU A 511 -6.83 8.72 -33.35
N ARG A 512 -8.03 9.30 -33.52
CA ARG A 512 -8.96 8.96 -34.61
C ARG A 512 -8.38 9.27 -35.99
N GLN A 513 -7.54 10.31 -36.10
CA GLN A 513 -6.85 10.68 -37.33
C GLN A 513 -5.58 9.83 -37.58
N HIS A 514 -5.01 9.22 -36.54
CA HIS A 514 -3.75 8.48 -36.58
C HIS A 514 -3.91 7.05 -36.03
N LYS A 515 -4.86 6.29 -36.58
CA LYS A 515 -5.17 4.91 -36.16
C LYS A 515 -4.02 3.91 -36.37
N ASP A 516 -3.06 4.27 -37.22
CA ASP A 516 -1.87 3.51 -37.55
C ASP A 516 -0.70 3.68 -36.56
N LEU A 517 -0.88 4.48 -35.50
CA LEU A 517 0.12 4.65 -34.45
C LEU A 517 0.37 3.33 -33.68
N SER A 518 1.64 3.01 -33.54
CA SER A 518 2.17 1.93 -32.72
C SER A 518 3.23 2.47 -31.76
N ASP A 519 3.38 1.82 -30.61
CA ASP A 519 4.42 2.14 -29.63
C ASP A 519 5.48 1.03 -29.67
N PRO A 520 6.63 1.25 -30.32
CA PRO A 520 7.67 0.23 -30.44
C PRO A 520 8.45 0.01 -29.13
N PHE A 521 8.18 0.81 -28.09
CA PHE A 521 8.88 0.79 -26.81
C PHE A 521 7.97 0.41 -25.63
N ALA A 522 6.66 0.31 -25.85
CA ALA A 522 5.74 -0.25 -24.86
C ALA A 522 6.05 -1.73 -24.56
N SER A 523 5.64 -2.16 -23.37
CA SER A 523 5.58 -3.58 -23.01
C SER A 523 4.23 -4.15 -23.41
N VAL A 524 4.22 -5.35 -24.00
CA VAL A 524 3.00 -5.97 -24.57
C VAL A 524 2.06 -6.52 -23.49
N CYS A 525 2.58 -6.92 -22.32
CA CYS A 525 1.85 -7.58 -21.25
C CYS A 525 1.66 -6.73 -19.98
N PHE A 526 1.67 -5.39 -20.09
CA PHE A 526 1.04 -4.60 -19.03
C PHE A 526 -0.43 -4.98 -18.93
N PRO A 527 -1.02 -5.07 -17.72
CA PRO A 527 -2.47 -5.10 -17.63
C PRO A 527 -2.99 -3.88 -18.40
N PRO A 528 -3.87 -4.08 -19.42
CA PRO A 528 -4.65 -2.97 -19.90
C PRO A 528 -5.49 -2.46 -18.71
N ASN A 529 -5.86 -1.18 -18.70
CA ASN A 529 -7.15 -0.87 -18.08
C ASN A 529 -8.14 -1.73 -18.88
N MET A 530 -8.80 -2.66 -18.18
CA MET A 530 -9.64 -3.72 -18.76
C MET A 530 -10.98 -3.19 -19.27
N ASP A 531 -10.92 -2.08 -20.00
CA ASP A 531 -11.97 -1.58 -20.86
C ASP A 531 -11.57 -1.99 -22.28
N GLN A 532 -11.90 -3.24 -22.65
CA GLN A 532 -12.29 -3.44 -24.04
C GLN A 532 -13.51 -2.53 -24.22
N GLU A 533 -13.41 -1.49 -25.07
CA GLU A 533 -14.53 -0.59 -25.37
C GLU A 533 -15.69 -1.41 -25.93
N ALA A 534 -16.59 -1.84 -25.04
CA ALA A 534 -17.87 -2.38 -25.40
C ALA A 534 -18.72 -1.19 -25.85
N TYR A 535 -19.14 -1.18 -27.12
CA TYR A 535 -20.03 -0.11 -27.59
C TYR A 535 -21.39 -0.22 -26.89
N ILE A 536 -21.73 -1.42 -26.44
CA ILE A 536 -22.83 -1.70 -25.52
C ILE A 536 -22.21 -2.09 -24.18
N GLU A 537 -22.45 -1.31 -23.13
CA GLU A 537 -22.30 -1.81 -21.77
C GLU A 537 -23.65 -2.38 -21.32
N ALA A 538 -23.66 -3.64 -20.89
CA ALA A 538 -24.86 -4.27 -20.36
C ALA A 538 -24.53 -5.21 -19.20
N ALA A 539 -25.40 -5.22 -18.20
CA ALA A 539 -25.33 -6.15 -17.09
C ALA A 539 -26.69 -6.79 -16.84
N ILE A 540 -26.66 -8.06 -16.45
CA ILE A 540 -27.81 -8.75 -15.90
C ILE A 540 -27.75 -8.55 -14.38
N ASP A 541 -28.70 -7.81 -13.84
CA ASP A 541 -28.83 -7.59 -12.40
C ASP A 541 -29.37 -8.86 -11.72
N GLU A 542 -30.35 -9.53 -12.35
CA GLU A 542 -31.02 -10.70 -11.77
C GLU A 542 -31.57 -11.65 -12.84
N VAL A 543 -31.60 -12.95 -12.52
CA VAL A 543 -32.25 -14.00 -13.31
C VAL A 543 -33.19 -14.80 -12.42
N THR A 544 -34.50 -14.65 -12.63
CA THR A 544 -35.52 -15.38 -11.87
C THR A 544 -36.17 -16.46 -12.74
N GLY A 545 -35.99 -17.72 -12.36
CA GLY A 545 -36.71 -18.85 -12.96
C GLY A 545 -38.06 -19.08 -12.29
N SER A 546 -39.10 -19.42 -13.06
CA SER A 546 -40.35 -19.93 -12.49
C SER A 546 -40.12 -21.29 -11.83
N SER A 547 -40.90 -21.59 -10.79
CA SER A 547 -40.77 -22.81 -9.98
C SER A 547 -41.07 -24.12 -10.74
N ASP A 548 -41.69 -24.04 -11.91
CA ASP A 548 -41.89 -25.16 -12.85
C ASP A 548 -40.75 -25.34 -13.87
N GLY A 549 -39.74 -24.47 -13.85
CA GLY A 549 -38.57 -24.51 -14.73
C GLY A 549 -38.83 -24.16 -16.19
N LYS A 550 -40.04 -23.68 -16.54
CA LYS A 550 -40.45 -23.44 -17.94
C LYS A 550 -40.33 -22.00 -18.40
N ASN A 551 -40.27 -21.04 -17.48
CA ASN A 551 -40.13 -19.63 -17.80
C ASN A 551 -38.94 -19.04 -17.03
N VAL A 552 -38.22 -18.11 -17.66
CA VAL A 552 -37.13 -17.36 -17.03
C VAL A 552 -37.35 -15.88 -17.33
N VAL A 553 -37.31 -15.05 -16.29
CA VAL A 553 -37.26 -13.59 -16.42
C VAL A 553 -35.84 -13.14 -16.13
N VAL A 554 -35.26 -12.40 -17.06
CA VAL A 554 -33.93 -11.80 -16.94
C VAL A 554 -34.11 -10.29 -16.85
N SER A 555 -33.69 -9.70 -15.74
CA SER A 555 -33.70 -8.26 -15.51
C SER A 555 -32.28 -7.72 -15.48
N GLY A 556 -32.09 -6.54 -16.06
CA GLY A 556 -30.79 -5.91 -16.19
C GLY A 556 -30.88 -4.53 -16.80
N TRP A 557 -29.75 -4.04 -17.30
CA TRP A 557 -29.66 -2.80 -18.06
C TRP A 557 -28.69 -2.95 -19.22
N ALA A 558 -28.87 -2.12 -20.24
CA ALA A 558 -28.02 -2.02 -21.41
C ALA A 558 -27.99 -0.58 -21.93
N VAL A 559 -26.81 -0.06 -22.25
CA VAL A 559 -26.58 1.30 -22.75
C VAL A 559 -25.59 1.29 -23.92
N ASP A 560 -25.89 2.06 -24.96
CA ASP A 560 -24.92 2.33 -26.03
C ASP A 560 -24.01 3.47 -25.57
N MET A 561 -22.72 3.17 -25.44
CA MET A 561 -21.71 4.08 -24.91
C MET A 561 -21.16 5.08 -25.95
N GLN A 562 -21.53 4.95 -27.24
CA GLN A 562 -20.96 5.77 -28.31
C GLN A 562 -21.97 6.41 -29.29
N ALA A 563 -23.16 5.84 -29.49
CA ALA A 563 -24.12 6.27 -30.52
C ALA A 563 -25.49 6.76 -30.02
N ASP A 564 -25.79 6.65 -28.72
CA ASP A 564 -27.10 7.01 -28.11
C ASP A 564 -28.29 6.25 -28.75
N GLU A 565 -28.05 5.02 -29.22
CA GLU A 565 -29.08 4.11 -29.74
C GLU A 565 -29.74 3.30 -28.59
N GLU A 566 -31.05 3.04 -28.69
CA GLU A 566 -31.74 2.17 -27.72
C GLU A 566 -31.36 0.69 -27.96
N VAL A 567 -30.42 0.17 -27.16
CA VAL A 567 -29.85 -1.19 -27.29
C VAL A 567 -30.94 -2.27 -27.28
N ASN A 568 -31.20 -2.90 -28.42
CA ASN A 568 -32.23 -3.92 -28.59
C ASN A 568 -31.91 -5.18 -27.78
N ILE A 569 -32.93 -5.80 -27.16
CA ILE A 569 -32.81 -7.06 -26.42
C ILE A 569 -33.52 -8.16 -27.22
N GLY A 570 -32.75 -9.13 -27.70
CA GLY A 570 -33.23 -10.31 -28.41
C GLY A 570 -32.75 -11.62 -27.76
N LEU A 571 -33.15 -12.74 -28.33
CA LEU A 571 -32.57 -14.06 -28.04
C LEU A 571 -31.57 -14.40 -29.12
N ALA A 572 -30.43 -15.01 -28.77
CA ALA A 572 -29.61 -15.71 -29.76
C ALA A 572 -30.37 -16.96 -30.26
N ASP A 573 -30.19 -17.31 -31.56
CA ASP A 573 -30.90 -18.42 -32.21
C ASP A 573 -30.91 -19.70 -31.36
N SER A 574 -32.11 -20.13 -30.96
CA SER A 574 -32.34 -21.30 -30.13
C SER A 574 -33.56 -22.07 -30.63
N SER A 575 -33.44 -23.40 -30.71
CA SER A 575 -34.54 -24.30 -31.05
C SER A 575 -35.37 -24.73 -29.83
N VAL A 576 -34.98 -24.33 -28.62
CA VAL A 576 -35.54 -24.80 -27.34
C VAL A 576 -36.04 -23.66 -26.43
N ALA A 577 -35.93 -22.40 -26.87
CA ALA A 577 -36.34 -21.24 -26.10
C ALA A 577 -36.93 -20.14 -26.98
N THR A 578 -37.97 -19.45 -26.50
CA THR A 578 -38.59 -18.29 -27.16
C THR A 578 -38.63 -17.08 -26.24
N LEU A 579 -38.23 -15.92 -26.76
CA LEU A 579 -38.37 -14.64 -26.07
C LEU A 579 -39.80 -14.12 -26.27
N ASP A 580 -40.60 -14.13 -25.20
CA ASP A 580 -42.03 -13.84 -25.27
C ASP A 580 -42.32 -12.34 -25.13
N LYS A 581 -41.50 -11.62 -24.35
CA LYS A 581 -41.68 -10.19 -24.10
C LYS A 581 -40.40 -9.52 -23.59
N VAL A 582 -40.16 -8.28 -24.03
CA VAL A 582 -39.21 -7.35 -23.42
C VAL A 582 -39.96 -6.10 -22.94
N LYS A 583 -39.65 -5.63 -21.74
CA LYS A 583 -40.19 -4.40 -21.14
C LYS A 583 -39.05 -3.49 -20.72
N ARG A 584 -39.08 -2.23 -21.14
CA ARG A 584 -38.11 -1.20 -20.76
C ARG A 584 -38.46 -0.53 -19.43
N LEU A 585 -37.43 -0.19 -18.66
CA LEU A 585 -37.50 0.44 -17.34
C LEU A 585 -36.59 1.66 -17.29
N SER A 586 -37.02 2.71 -16.58
CA SER A 586 -36.13 3.81 -16.21
C SER A 586 -35.28 3.38 -15.00
N ARG A 587 -33.98 3.65 -15.06
CA ARG A 587 -33.01 3.37 -13.99
C ARG A 587 -32.22 4.64 -13.68
N PRO A 588 -32.75 5.57 -12.86
CA PRO A 588 -32.10 6.85 -12.58
C PRO A 588 -30.73 6.74 -11.89
N ASP A 589 -30.47 5.60 -11.26
CA ASP A 589 -29.17 5.18 -10.74
C ASP A 589 -28.17 4.91 -11.88
N VAL A 590 -28.54 4.07 -12.85
CA VAL A 590 -27.72 3.76 -14.04
C VAL A 590 -27.57 4.99 -14.94
N ASN A 591 -28.65 5.74 -15.18
CA ASN A 591 -28.64 6.98 -15.97
C ASN A 591 -27.74 8.09 -15.40
N ARG A 592 -27.31 8.00 -14.13
CA ARG A 592 -26.34 8.94 -13.52
C ARG A 592 -24.88 8.51 -13.70
N MET A 593 -24.65 7.22 -13.95
CA MET A 593 -23.32 6.65 -14.17
C MET A 593 -22.86 6.85 -15.61
N PHE A 594 -23.81 6.92 -16.55
CA PHE A 594 -23.55 7.03 -17.99
C PHE A 594 -24.05 8.37 -18.57
N PRO A 595 -23.43 8.90 -19.64
CA PRO A 595 -23.70 10.25 -20.16
C PRO A 595 -24.98 10.34 -21.03
N VAL A 596 -26.09 9.79 -20.54
CA VAL A 596 -27.39 9.69 -21.24
C VAL A 596 -28.42 10.71 -20.74
N PRO A 597 -29.53 10.96 -21.47
CA PRO A 597 -30.65 11.76 -20.96
C PRO A 597 -31.23 11.19 -19.65
N ALA A 598 -31.62 12.07 -18.73
CA ALA A 598 -32.08 11.66 -17.40
C ALA A 598 -33.33 10.76 -17.41
N ASP A 599 -34.17 10.87 -18.45
CA ASP A 599 -35.37 10.06 -18.69
C ASP A 599 -35.15 8.82 -19.56
N ALA A 600 -33.90 8.51 -19.94
CA ALA A 600 -33.53 7.31 -20.67
C ALA A 600 -34.00 6.03 -19.96
N ARG A 601 -34.31 4.99 -20.75
CA ARG A 601 -34.84 3.71 -20.26
C ARG A 601 -33.86 2.57 -20.49
N LEU A 602 -32.69 2.70 -19.88
CA LEU A 602 -31.59 1.74 -20.00
C LEU A 602 -31.90 0.37 -19.36
N GLY A 603 -32.85 0.29 -18.43
CA GLY A 603 -33.24 -0.98 -17.81
C GLY A 603 -34.15 -1.83 -18.70
N PHE A 604 -34.07 -3.15 -18.56
CA PHE A 604 -34.95 -4.10 -19.23
C PHE A 604 -35.37 -5.28 -18.34
N GLU A 605 -36.54 -5.85 -18.64
CA GLU A 605 -37.01 -7.17 -18.20
C GLU A 605 -37.35 -7.98 -19.46
N ALA A 606 -36.70 -9.14 -19.64
CA ALA A 606 -36.90 -10.06 -20.75
C ALA A 606 -37.48 -11.39 -20.24
N SER A 607 -38.68 -11.76 -20.71
CA SER A 607 -39.37 -13.01 -20.35
C SER A 607 -39.18 -14.07 -21.43
N ILE A 608 -38.67 -15.24 -21.06
CA ILE A 608 -38.24 -16.31 -21.97
C ILE A 608 -38.91 -17.64 -21.58
N SER A 609 -39.62 -18.28 -22.49
CA SER A 609 -40.19 -19.63 -22.34
C SER A 609 -39.21 -20.72 -22.84
N LEU A 610 -39.21 -21.89 -22.19
CA LEU A 610 -38.39 -23.06 -22.53
C LEU A 610 -39.25 -24.26 -22.93
N ALA A 611 -38.90 -24.93 -24.03
CA ALA A 611 -39.57 -26.13 -24.52
C ALA A 611 -39.01 -27.41 -23.87
N VAL A 612 -39.88 -28.24 -23.29
CA VAL A 612 -39.49 -29.43 -22.51
C VAL A 612 -39.58 -30.70 -23.36
N GLY A 613 -38.48 -31.45 -23.47
CA GLY A 613 -38.41 -32.81 -24.00
C GLY A 613 -38.22 -33.87 -22.90
N GLU A 614 -38.49 -35.14 -23.21
CA GLU A 614 -38.51 -36.23 -22.21
C GLU A 614 -37.13 -36.79 -21.79
N GLU A 615 -36.04 -36.36 -22.43
CA GLU A 615 -34.68 -36.61 -21.92
C GLU A 615 -34.21 -35.44 -21.04
N GLY A 616 -33.66 -35.78 -19.86
CA GLY A 616 -33.31 -34.81 -18.82
C GLY A 616 -32.29 -33.75 -19.24
N PRO A 617 -32.23 -32.60 -18.54
CA PRO A 617 -31.66 -31.36 -19.07
C PRO A 617 -30.15 -31.41 -19.24
N SER A 618 -29.71 -31.70 -20.47
CA SER A 618 -28.34 -31.48 -20.94
C SER A 618 -28.25 -30.20 -21.77
N ALA A 619 -27.30 -29.35 -21.36
CA ALA A 619 -26.67 -28.26 -22.13
C ALA A 619 -27.50 -27.00 -22.52
N GLN A 620 -26.94 -25.86 -22.07
CA GLN A 620 -27.18 -24.46 -22.49
C GLN A 620 -28.54 -23.82 -22.17
N LEU A 621 -28.49 -22.90 -21.18
CA LEU A 621 -29.50 -21.84 -21.01
C LEU A 621 -29.46 -20.89 -22.22
N PRO A 622 -30.59 -20.28 -22.60
CA PRO A 622 -30.62 -19.34 -23.72
C PRO A 622 -29.82 -18.09 -23.40
N VAL A 623 -29.10 -17.59 -24.42
CA VAL A 623 -28.26 -16.40 -24.33
C VAL A 623 -29.05 -15.21 -24.85
N LEU A 624 -29.12 -14.12 -24.07
CA LEU A 624 -29.67 -12.86 -24.55
C LEU A 624 -28.67 -12.19 -25.50
N LEU A 625 -29.17 -11.68 -26.61
CA LEU A 625 -28.42 -10.86 -27.54
C LEU A 625 -28.81 -9.40 -27.30
N VAL A 626 -27.85 -8.58 -26.89
CA VAL A 626 -27.97 -7.12 -26.82
C VAL A 626 -27.34 -6.55 -28.08
N SER A 627 -28.03 -5.70 -28.83
CA SER A 627 -27.51 -5.19 -30.10
C SER A 627 -27.96 -3.78 -30.47
N THR A 628 -27.05 -3.05 -31.12
CA THR A 628 -27.28 -1.75 -31.76
C THR A 628 -27.04 -1.90 -33.27
N SER A 629 -27.03 -0.80 -34.02
CA SER A 629 -26.70 -0.84 -35.45
C SER A 629 -25.20 -1.14 -35.72
N GLN A 630 -24.34 -0.99 -34.70
CA GLN A 630 -22.88 -1.07 -34.83
C GLN A 630 -22.24 -2.23 -34.06
N ASP A 631 -22.86 -2.68 -32.96
CA ASP A 631 -22.31 -3.74 -32.11
C ASP A 631 -23.39 -4.77 -31.67
N ARG A 632 -22.94 -5.94 -31.24
CA ARG A 632 -23.79 -6.98 -30.66
C ARG A 632 -23.01 -7.78 -29.61
N GLU A 633 -23.55 -7.81 -28.40
CA GLU A 633 -23.00 -8.57 -27.28
C GLU A 633 -23.93 -9.74 -26.92
N LYS A 634 -23.37 -10.77 -26.29
CA LYS A 634 -24.06 -12.00 -25.88
C LYS A 634 -24.03 -12.14 -24.36
N LEU A 635 -25.07 -11.64 -23.70
CA LEU A 635 -25.23 -11.77 -22.25
C LEU A 635 -25.55 -13.23 -21.89
N SER A 636 -24.51 -13.93 -21.47
CA SER A 636 -24.57 -15.32 -20.98
C SER A 636 -24.54 -15.29 -19.45
N TYR A 637 -25.59 -15.77 -18.80
CA TYR A 637 -25.71 -15.75 -17.35
C TYR A 637 -25.43 -17.15 -16.74
N PRO A 638 -24.45 -17.28 -15.84
CA PRO A 638 -24.14 -18.55 -15.17
C PRO A 638 -25.14 -18.85 -14.04
N ARG A 639 -25.27 -20.13 -13.70
CA ARG A 639 -26.02 -20.61 -12.53
C ARG A 639 -25.12 -20.46 -11.29
N GLN A 640 -25.48 -19.63 -10.31
CA GLN A 640 -24.57 -19.16 -9.24
C GLN A 640 -24.18 -20.17 -8.13
N GLN A 641 -22.88 -20.19 -7.79
CA GLN A 641 -22.15 -20.40 -6.50
C GLN A 641 -20.73 -19.78 -6.66
N GLY A 642 -19.85 -19.47 -5.67
CA GLY A 642 -19.81 -19.56 -4.19
C GLY A 642 -18.95 -18.41 -3.59
N LYS A 643 -18.30 -18.54 -2.40
CA LYS A 643 -17.77 -17.36 -1.64
C LYS A 643 -16.55 -17.59 -0.70
N GLU A 644 -15.27 -17.50 -1.14
CA GLU A 644 -14.07 -17.68 -0.24
C GLU A 644 -12.76 -16.87 -0.49
N TYR A 645 -12.56 -16.11 -1.59
CA TYR A 645 -11.19 -15.78 -2.07
C TYR A 645 -10.37 -14.67 -1.36
N GLY A 646 -10.95 -13.80 -0.51
CA GLY A 646 -10.33 -12.50 -0.16
C GLY A 646 -9.39 -12.43 1.07
N LYS A 647 -8.78 -13.55 1.52
CA LYS A 647 -8.01 -13.60 2.78
C LYS A 647 -6.47 -13.51 2.68
N LEU A 648 -5.84 -13.58 1.50
CA LEU A 648 -4.36 -13.60 1.38
C LEU A 648 -3.69 -12.20 1.29
N LYS A 649 -4.33 -11.24 0.62
CA LYS A 649 -3.81 -9.89 0.28
C LYS A 649 -3.16 -9.10 1.43
N ASP A 650 -3.66 -9.27 2.67
CA ASP A 650 -3.27 -8.44 3.82
C ASP A 650 -1.88 -8.75 4.42
N ILE A 651 -1.29 -9.92 4.10
CA ILE A 651 -0.05 -10.37 4.76
C ILE A 651 1.20 -9.67 4.21
N LEU A 652 1.22 -9.33 2.92
CA LEU A 652 2.39 -8.79 2.21
C LEU A 652 2.66 -7.31 2.50
N ARG A 653 1.61 -6.54 2.81
CA ARG A 653 1.68 -5.10 3.10
C ARG A 653 2.59 -4.78 4.29
N LYS A 654 2.72 -5.70 5.25
CA LYS A 654 3.54 -5.58 6.46
C LYS A 654 5.06 -5.62 6.19
N ILE A 655 5.50 -5.77 4.92
CA ILE A 655 6.89 -6.12 4.59
C ILE A 655 7.82 -4.95 4.23
N ALA A 656 7.31 -3.82 3.71
CA ALA A 656 8.13 -2.65 3.32
C ALA A 656 8.81 -1.92 4.50
N LEU A 657 8.31 -2.08 5.72
CA LEU A 657 8.71 -1.32 6.90
C LEU A 657 10.05 -1.79 7.52
N LEU A 658 11.19 -1.89 6.81
CA LEU A 658 12.49 -2.31 7.43
C LEU A 658 13.80 -1.64 6.95
N ARG A 659 14.20 -0.52 7.56
CA ARG A 659 15.60 -0.01 7.58
C ARG A 659 15.89 0.92 8.77
N HIS A 660 16.93 0.60 9.57
CA HIS A 660 17.74 1.47 10.45
C HIS A 660 18.76 0.60 11.25
N PRO A 661 19.99 0.26 10.79
CA PRO A 661 20.77 -0.95 11.15
C PRO A 661 20.46 -1.76 12.45
N ARG A 662 20.56 -1.19 13.66
CA ARG A 662 20.15 -1.87 14.92
C ARG A 662 18.64 -2.04 15.05
N SER A 663 17.89 -1.04 14.61
CA SER A 663 16.47 -1.13 14.29
C SER A 663 16.20 -1.94 13.00
N THR A 664 17.10 -2.16 12.03
CA THR A 664 16.87 -3.17 10.98
C THR A 664 16.89 -4.56 11.59
N LEU A 665 17.85 -4.86 12.46
CA LEU A 665 17.90 -6.14 13.17
C LEU A 665 16.74 -6.29 14.16
N LYS A 666 16.46 -5.26 14.98
CA LYS A 666 15.30 -5.26 15.88
C LYS A 666 14.01 -5.40 15.08
N ARG A 667 13.81 -4.66 14.00
CA ARG A 667 12.55 -4.65 13.23
C ARG A 667 12.43 -5.92 12.35
N LEU A 668 13.55 -6.49 11.86
CA LEU A 668 13.61 -7.85 11.27
C LEU A 668 13.21 -8.91 12.30
N ILE A 669 13.68 -8.74 13.55
CA ILE A 669 13.18 -9.51 14.69
C ILE A 669 11.68 -9.25 14.82
N ASP A 670 11.23 -8.01 15.10
CA ASP A 670 9.83 -7.57 15.28
C ASP A 670 8.84 -8.10 14.22
N LYS A 671 9.31 -8.37 13.00
CA LYS A 671 8.52 -8.81 11.85
C LYS A 671 8.64 -10.29 11.46
N TYR A 672 9.80 -10.93 11.64
CA TYR A 672 9.99 -12.35 11.22
C TYR A 672 10.24 -13.31 12.39
N ILE A 673 10.86 -12.83 13.48
CA ILE A 673 11.21 -13.63 14.65
C ILE A 673 10.22 -13.36 15.79
N SER A 674 9.87 -12.11 16.02
CA SER A 674 8.92 -11.69 17.06
C SER A 674 7.51 -12.20 16.84
N PRO A 675 6.91 -12.35 15.64
CA PRO A 675 5.61 -13.03 15.57
C PRO A 675 5.69 -14.48 16.06
N ARG A 676 6.82 -15.18 15.84
CA ARG A 676 7.07 -16.52 16.39
C ARG A 676 7.33 -16.48 17.90
N LEU A 677 8.12 -15.52 18.39
CA LEU A 677 8.35 -15.33 19.83
C LEU A 677 7.08 -14.90 20.56
N GLN A 678 6.28 -14.01 19.98
CA GLN A 678 5.00 -13.53 20.50
C GLN A 678 3.95 -14.64 20.51
N LYS A 679 3.87 -15.49 19.47
CA LYS A 679 3.03 -16.70 19.52
C LYS A 679 3.50 -17.68 20.61
N HIS A 680 4.81 -17.75 20.88
CA HIS A 680 5.36 -18.58 21.97
C HIS A 680 5.14 -17.98 23.37
N ASP A 681 5.35 -16.67 23.52
CA ASP A 681 5.12 -15.90 24.75
C ASP A 681 3.62 -15.82 25.06
N TYR A 682 2.75 -15.75 24.03
CA TYR A 682 1.29 -15.84 24.16
C TYR A 682 0.84 -17.23 24.59
N ARG A 683 1.37 -18.30 23.98
CA ARG A 683 1.13 -19.68 24.46
C ARG A 683 1.57 -19.86 25.91
N LYS A 684 2.67 -19.25 26.34
CA LYS A 684 3.11 -19.23 27.74
C LYS A 684 2.17 -18.41 28.63
N LEU A 685 1.67 -17.27 28.15
CA LEU A 685 0.69 -16.44 28.84
C LEU A 685 -0.57 -17.26 29.10
N ILE A 686 -1.24 -17.77 28.05
CA ILE A 686 -2.39 -18.68 28.13
C ILE A 686 -2.12 -19.81 29.13
N HIS A 687 -1.02 -20.54 28.93
CA HIS A 687 -0.67 -21.69 29.77
C HIS A 687 -0.37 -21.33 31.23
N ARG A 688 -0.24 -20.04 31.57
CA ARG A 688 -0.09 -19.53 32.94
C ARG A 688 -1.38 -18.91 33.48
N THR A 689 -2.08 -18.10 32.68
CA THR A 689 -3.25 -17.30 33.08
C THR A 689 -4.56 -18.08 33.02
N GLU A 690 -4.65 -19.12 32.20
CA GLU A 690 -5.85 -19.95 32.02
C GLU A 690 -5.79 -21.27 32.83
N ARG A 691 -4.97 -21.30 33.89
CA ARG A 691 -4.88 -22.46 34.81
C ARG A 691 -5.90 -22.36 35.94
N TYR A 692 -7.12 -22.81 35.68
CA TYR A 692 -8.17 -22.89 36.70
C TYR A 692 -8.17 -24.25 37.42
N GLN A 693 -8.25 -24.23 38.75
CA GLN A 693 -8.58 -25.43 39.53
C GLN A 693 -10.10 -25.51 39.63
N LEU A 694 -10.72 -26.48 38.95
CA LEU A 694 -12.19 -26.62 38.90
C LEU A 694 -12.84 -26.72 40.29
N SER A 695 -12.16 -27.30 41.27
CA SER A 695 -12.62 -27.36 42.67
C SER A 695 -12.65 -25.99 43.35
N ALA A 696 -11.69 -25.11 43.03
CA ALA A 696 -11.66 -23.74 43.55
C ALA A 696 -12.72 -22.87 42.85
N VAL A 697 -12.80 -22.94 41.51
CA VAL A 697 -13.83 -22.20 40.75
C VAL A 697 -15.25 -22.57 41.21
N LYS A 698 -15.53 -23.86 41.44
CA LYS A 698 -16.83 -24.29 41.99
C LYS A 698 -17.06 -23.83 43.42
N ALA A 699 -16.02 -23.71 44.25
CA ALA A 699 -16.14 -23.14 45.59
C ALA A 699 -16.44 -21.63 45.53
N ASP A 700 -15.75 -20.90 44.65
CA ASP A 700 -15.93 -19.46 44.42
C ASP A 700 -17.36 -19.18 43.92
N ILE A 701 -17.85 -19.92 42.90
CA ILE A 701 -19.23 -19.80 42.41
C ILE A 701 -20.25 -20.05 43.52
N ASN A 702 -20.08 -21.11 44.32
CA ASN A 702 -20.97 -21.41 45.45
C ASN A 702 -20.93 -20.33 46.56
N SER A 703 -19.92 -19.44 46.56
CA SER A 703 -19.80 -18.33 47.49
C SER A 703 -20.36 -17.00 46.97
N PHE A 704 -20.63 -16.89 45.66
CA PHE A 704 -21.18 -15.67 45.06
C PHE A 704 -22.55 -15.34 45.63
N ALA A 705 -22.69 -14.12 46.14
CA ALA A 705 -23.93 -13.61 46.72
C ALA A 705 -25.01 -13.35 45.65
N TRP A 706 -24.58 -13.08 44.42
CA TRP A 706 -25.45 -12.91 43.25
C TRP A 706 -24.99 -13.83 42.13
N GLN A 707 -25.90 -14.65 41.63
CA GLN A 707 -25.68 -15.57 40.51
C GLN A 707 -26.71 -15.26 39.42
N PRO A 708 -26.54 -14.17 38.65
CA PRO A 708 -27.48 -13.77 37.61
C PRO A 708 -27.58 -14.84 36.52
N LEU A 709 -28.77 -14.97 35.94
CA LEU A 709 -28.94 -15.73 34.69
C LEU A 709 -28.33 -14.90 33.54
N ILE A 710 -27.46 -15.53 32.76
CA ILE A 710 -26.84 -14.92 31.58
C ILE A 710 -27.46 -15.50 30.30
N SER A 711 -28.11 -14.66 29.49
CA SER A 711 -28.68 -15.09 28.20
C SER A 711 -27.72 -14.77 27.05
N LEU A 712 -27.24 -15.78 26.33
CA LEU A 712 -26.40 -15.60 25.15
C LEU A 712 -27.28 -15.48 23.89
N LEU A 713 -27.16 -14.39 23.15
CA LEU A 713 -27.92 -14.10 21.94
C LEU A 713 -27.11 -14.53 20.71
N VAL A 714 -27.62 -15.52 19.96
CA VAL A 714 -26.94 -16.08 18.79
C VAL A 714 -27.86 -16.04 17.57
N PRO A 715 -27.66 -15.11 16.62
CA PRO A 715 -28.35 -15.12 15.34
C PRO A 715 -27.79 -16.23 14.45
N VAL A 716 -28.64 -17.08 13.88
CA VAL A 716 -28.24 -18.24 13.08
C VAL A 716 -28.73 -18.07 11.64
N TYR A 717 -27.82 -18.10 10.66
CA TYR A 717 -28.18 -18.14 9.24
C TYR A 717 -27.20 -19.00 8.44
N ASN A 718 -27.66 -20.13 7.92
CA ASN A 718 -26.91 -20.98 6.97
C ASN A 718 -25.51 -21.46 7.44
N VAL A 719 -25.27 -21.50 8.75
CA VAL A 719 -24.01 -21.95 9.38
C VAL A 719 -23.74 -23.44 9.14
N ASP A 720 -22.46 -23.83 9.05
CA ASP A 720 -22.08 -25.25 9.01
C ASP A 720 -22.37 -25.95 10.35
N ALA A 721 -22.78 -27.22 10.28
CA ALA A 721 -23.13 -27.99 11.46
C ALA A 721 -21.97 -28.15 12.45
N THR A 722 -20.73 -28.20 11.97
CA THR A 722 -19.52 -28.36 12.78
C THR A 722 -19.28 -27.16 13.69
N TRP A 723 -19.44 -25.95 13.15
CA TRP A 723 -19.13 -24.72 13.86
C TRP A 723 -20.23 -24.31 14.82
N LEU A 724 -21.50 -24.52 14.46
CA LEU A 724 -22.61 -24.34 15.41
C LEU A 724 -22.53 -25.34 16.58
N LYS A 725 -22.12 -26.60 16.32
CA LYS A 725 -21.87 -27.57 17.41
C LYS A 725 -20.72 -27.12 18.30
N ALA A 726 -19.59 -26.68 17.73
CA ALA A 726 -18.45 -26.16 18.52
C ALA A 726 -18.83 -24.93 19.37
N CYS A 727 -19.60 -23.99 18.80
CA CYS A 727 -20.14 -22.82 19.49
C CYS A 727 -20.98 -23.26 20.71
N VAL A 728 -21.99 -24.12 20.51
CA VAL A 728 -22.86 -24.62 21.57
C VAL A 728 -22.09 -25.45 22.61
N ASP A 729 -21.15 -26.29 22.19
CA ASP A 729 -20.33 -27.10 23.10
C ASP A 729 -19.42 -26.21 23.97
N SER A 730 -18.91 -25.09 23.46
CA SER A 730 -18.15 -24.12 24.25
C SER A 730 -18.97 -23.51 25.40
N ILE A 731 -20.27 -23.30 25.15
CA ILE A 731 -21.25 -22.79 26.14
C ILE A 731 -21.62 -23.90 27.14
N LYS A 732 -21.85 -25.13 26.67
CA LYS A 732 -22.10 -26.30 27.52
C LYS A 732 -20.88 -26.67 28.39
N SER A 733 -19.68 -26.23 28.02
CA SER A 733 -18.44 -26.43 28.77
C SER A 733 -18.14 -25.36 29.84
N GLN A 734 -18.96 -24.31 29.95
CA GLN A 734 -18.72 -23.20 30.88
C GLN A 734 -18.68 -23.65 32.34
N TYR A 735 -17.75 -23.08 33.13
CA TYR A 735 -17.61 -23.40 34.55
C TYR A 735 -18.76 -22.86 35.41
N TYR A 736 -19.44 -21.82 34.91
CA TYR A 736 -20.65 -21.26 35.50
C TYR A 736 -21.87 -21.79 34.74
N ASP A 737 -22.78 -22.46 35.44
CA ASP A 737 -23.87 -23.25 34.84
C ASP A 737 -25.20 -22.51 34.65
N ASN A 738 -25.37 -21.32 35.26
CA ASN A 738 -26.62 -20.56 35.21
C ASN A 738 -26.69 -19.63 33.98
N TRP A 739 -26.83 -20.25 32.81
CA TRP A 739 -26.94 -19.58 31.51
C TRP A 739 -28.16 -20.07 30.72
N GLN A 740 -28.59 -19.26 29.77
CA GLN A 740 -29.59 -19.56 28.75
C GLN A 740 -28.97 -19.29 27.38
N LEU A 741 -29.19 -20.16 26.40
CA LEU A 741 -28.74 -19.97 25.02
C LEU A 741 -29.94 -19.66 24.13
N CYS A 742 -29.97 -18.47 23.54
CA CYS A 742 -31.07 -17.97 22.71
C CYS A 742 -30.64 -17.98 21.23
N LEU A 743 -30.93 -19.09 20.54
CA LEU A 743 -30.66 -19.24 19.12
C LEU A 743 -31.83 -18.68 18.30
N ALA A 744 -31.58 -17.78 17.36
CA ALA A 744 -32.61 -17.26 16.45
C ALA A 744 -32.26 -17.59 14.99
N ASP A 745 -32.96 -18.57 14.41
CA ASP A 745 -32.84 -18.90 13.00
C ASP A 745 -33.46 -17.81 12.13
N ASP A 746 -32.62 -17.09 11.40
CA ASP A 746 -32.97 -16.01 10.47
C ASP A 746 -33.49 -16.56 9.13
N HIS A 747 -34.37 -17.57 9.21
CA HIS A 747 -34.94 -18.26 8.06
C HIS A 747 -33.86 -18.91 7.17
N SER A 748 -33.01 -19.76 7.78
CA SER A 748 -31.96 -20.49 7.05
C SER A 748 -32.54 -21.33 5.91
N SER A 749 -31.97 -21.15 4.71
CA SER A 749 -32.32 -21.92 3.52
C SER A 749 -31.59 -23.26 3.44
N GLN A 750 -30.53 -23.47 4.23
CA GLN A 750 -29.78 -24.71 4.26
C GLN A 750 -30.55 -25.81 5.03
N PRO A 751 -30.81 -26.98 4.42
CA PRO A 751 -31.75 -27.98 4.95
C PRO A 751 -31.26 -28.69 6.22
N HIS A 752 -29.96 -28.61 6.55
CA HIS A 752 -29.43 -29.20 7.79
C HIS A 752 -29.61 -28.31 9.02
N VAL A 753 -29.76 -26.98 8.85
CA VAL A 753 -29.73 -26.04 9.98
C VAL A 753 -30.93 -26.22 10.90
N LYS A 754 -32.14 -26.34 10.36
CA LYS A 754 -33.34 -26.53 11.18
C LYS A 754 -33.33 -27.86 11.97
N PRO A 755 -33.10 -29.04 11.35
CA PRO A 755 -32.96 -30.29 12.08
C PRO A 755 -31.84 -30.25 13.13
N LEU A 756 -30.74 -29.56 12.85
CA LEU A 756 -29.66 -29.36 13.81
C LEU A 756 -30.08 -28.50 15.01
N LEU A 757 -30.78 -27.40 14.78
CA LEU A 757 -31.31 -26.57 15.87
C LEU A 757 -32.33 -27.33 16.74
N GLU A 758 -33.16 -28.17 16.11
CA GLU A 758 -34.08 -29.08 16.81
C GLU A 758 -33.31 -30.15 17.63
N GLU A 759 -32.21 -30.72 17.09
CA GLU A 759 -31.29 -31.62 17.80
C GLU A 759 -30.66 -30.93 19.02
N LEU A 760 -30.16 -29.69 18.85
CA LEU A 760 -29.47 -28.92 19.89
C LEU A 760 -30.43 -28.53 21.02
N ALA A 761 -31.63 -28.02 20.70
CA ALA A 761 -32.67 -27.70 21.68
C ALA A 761 -33.13 -28.92 22.49
N ALA A 762 -33.18 -30.11 21.88
CA ALA A 762 -33.49 -31.35 22.57
C ALA A 762 -32.32 -31.87 23.45
N SER A 763 -31.11 -31.32 23.31
CA SER A 763 -29.90 -31.81 23.98
C SER A 763 -29.60 -31.19 25.35
N ASP A 764 -30.18 -30.02 25.66
CA ASP A 764 -29.99 -29.28 26.91
C ASP A 764 -31.17 -28.29 27.09
N GLU A 765 -31.88 -28.36 28.22
CA GLU A 765 -33.08 -27.54 28.46
C GLU A 765 -32.82 -26.03 28.54
N ARG A 766 -31.54 -25.62 28.68
CA ARG A 766 -31.12 -24.21 28.65
C ARG A 766 -31.07 -23.61 27.24
N ILE A 767 -31.26 -24.42 26.19
CA ILE A 767 -31.19 -23.98 24.78
C ILE A 767 -32.60 -23.69 24.24
N THR A 768 -32.87 -22.41 23.98
CA THR A 768 -34.12 -21.92 23.38
C THR A 768 -33.88 -21.57 21.91
N VAL A 769 -34.77 -22.01 21.01
CA VAL A 769 -34.68 -21.74 19.56
C VAL A 769 -35.91 -20.99 19.06
N VAL A 770 -35.71 -19.91 18.32
CA VAL A 770 -36.73 -19.15 17.60
C VAL A 770 -36.57 -19.32 16.09
N PHE A 771 -37.60 -19.80 15.41
CA PHE A 771 -37.61 -19.95 13.95
C PHE A 771 -38.36 -18.79 13.26
N ARG A 772 -37.62 -17.88 12.62
CA ARG A 772 -38.21 -16.72 11.95
C ARG A 772 -38.89 -17.12 10.63
N GLN A 773 -40.01 -16.48 10.32
CA GLN A 773 -40.83 -16.81 9.14
C GLN A 773 -40.30 -16.20 7.83
N GLU A 774 -39.39 -15.22 7.94
CA GLU A 774 -38.77 -14.48 6.84
C GLU A 774 -37.33 -14.13 7.24
N ASN A 775 -36.39 -14.04 6.29
CA ASN A 775 -35.06 -13.52 6.60
C ASN A 775 -35.17 -12.01 6.90
N GLY A 776 -34.57 -11.58 8.00
CA GLY A 776 -34.65 -10.21 8.50
C GLY A 776 -33.28 -9.59 8.79
N HIS A 777 -32.21 -10.29 8.41
CA HIS A 777 -30.83 -10.02 8.72
C HIS A 777 -30.52 -10.02 10.23
N ILE A 778 -29.22 -9.91 10.52
CA ILE A 778 -28.66 -10.02 11.88
C ILE A 778 -29.39 -9.15 12.92
N SER A 779 -29.76 -7.91 12.60
CA SER A 779 -30.46 -7.02 13.52
C SER A 779 -31.82 -7.59 13.99
N ARG A 780 -32.62 -8.15 13.07
CA ARG A 780 -33.93 -8.75 13.44
C ARG A 780 -33.75 -10.13 14.05
N ALA A 781 -32.75 -10.89 13.62
CA ALA A 781 -32.41 -12.19 14.21
C ALA A 781 -32.00 -12.04 15.69
N THR A 782 -31.05 -11.16 16.00
CA THR A 782 -30.60 -10.92 17.38
C THR A 782 -31.70 -10.29 18.24
N ASN A 783 -32.59 -9.47 17.67
CA ASN A 783 -33.80 -9.02 18.38
C ASN A 783 -34.76 -10.19 18.70
N SER A 784 -34.96 -11.15 17.79
CA SER A 784 -35.76 -12.34 18.07
C SER A 784 -35.13 -13.25 19.15
N ALA A 785 -33.80 -13.27 19.27
CA ALA A 785 -33.13 -13.90 20.41
C ALA A 785 -33.33 -13.10 21.71
N LEU A 786 -33.27 -11.76 21.67
CA LEU A 786 -33.49 -10.85 22.81
C LEU A 786 -34.93 -10.90 23.35
N GLU A 787 -35.91 -11.20 22.50
CA GLU A 787 -37.32 -11.38 22.86
C GLU A 787 -37.53 -12.58 23.79
N VAL A 788 -36.77 -13.68 23.62
CA VAL A 788 -36.84 -14.89 24.46
C VAL A 788 -35.79 -14.94 25.59
N ALA A 789 -34.93 -13.93 25.68
CA ALA A 789 -33.91 -13.84 26.72
C ALA A 789 -34.51 -13.49 28.09
N GLU A 790 -34.28 -14.35 29.10
CA GLU A 790 -34.79 -14.18 30.46
C GLU A 790 -33.75 -13.62 31.45
N GLY A 791 -32.47 -13.59 31.06
CA GLY A 791 -31.35 -13.21 31.91
C GLY A 791 -31.30 -11.72 32.30
N ASP A 792 -30.70 -11.46 33.48
CA ASP A 792 -30.40 -10.11 33.97
C ASP A 792 -29.44 -9.36 33.03
N PHE A 793 -28.60 -10.12 32.33
CA PHE A 793 -27.68 -9.65 31.29
C PHE A 793 -27.80 -10.50 30.02
N VAL A 794 -27.58 -9.85 28.88
CA VAL A 794 -27.43 -10.48 27.57
C VAL A 794 -26.00 -10.39 27.07
N GLY A 795 -25.42 -11.53 26.70
CA GLY A 795 -24.13 -11.60 26.02
C GLY A 795 -24.33 -11.81 24.51
N LEU A 796 -23.47 -11.22 23.69
CA LEU A 796 -23.50 -11.43 22.23
C LEU A 796 -22.50 -12.51 21.84
N LEU A 797 -22.87 -13.40 20.92
CA LEU A 797 -22.01 -14.47 20.43
C LEU A 797 -22.41 -14.83 19.00
N ASP A 798 -21.44 -14.87 18.08
CA ASP A 798 -21.68 -15.30 16.71
C ASP A 798 -21.75 -16.83 16.62
N ASN A 799 -22.55 -17.33 15.66
CA ASN A 799 -22.97 -18.73 15.58
C ASN A 799 -21.85 -19.74 15.22
N ASP A 800 -20.67 -19.25 14.83
CA ASP A 800 -19.47 -20.03 14.56
C ASP A 800 -18.37 -19.85 15.63
N ASP A 801 -18.51 -18.94 16.60
CA ASP A 801 -17.46 -18.59 17.57
C ASP A 801 -17.53 -19.38 18.90
N GLU A 802 -16.44 -19.36 19.67
CA GLU A 802 -16.33 -20.10 20.94
C GLU A 802 -16.05 -19.17 22.14
N LEU A 803 -16.65 -19.51 23.30
CA LEU A 803 -16.29 -18.92 24.59
C LEU A 803 -15.25 -19.77 25.32
N ALA A 804 -14.27 -19.13 25.95
CA ALA A 804 -13.35 -19.82 26.85
C ALA A 804 -14.13 -20.45 28.02
N PRO A 805 -13.79 -21.65 28.54
CA PRO A 805 -14.59 -22.33 29.59
C PRO A 805 -14.80 -21.52 30.89
N GLN A 806 -13.90 -20.59 31.20
CA GLN A 806 -14.01 -19.66 32.32
C GLN A 806 -14.80 -18.37 32.04
N ALA A 807 -15.30 -18.14 30.81
CA ALA A 807 -15.81 -16.83 30.37
C ALA A 807 -16.95 -16.32 31.25
N LEU A 808 -18.03 -17.10 31.40
CA LEU A 808 -19.18 -16.69 32.21
C LEU A 808 -18.84 -16.59 33.71
N TYR A 809 -17.90 -17.42 34.20
CA TYR A 809 -17.42 -17.35 35.58
C TYR A 809 -16.72 -16.02 35.87
N GLU A 810 -15.83 -15.56 35.00
CA GLU A 810 -15.10 -14.29 35.17
C GLU A 810 -16.05 -13.08 35.05
N MET A 811 -17.04 -13.14 34.15
CA MET A 811 -18.07 -12.10 34.05
C MET A 811 -18.89 -12.00 35.36
N VAL A 812 -19.41 -13.11 35.88
CA VAL A 812 -20.20 -13.12 37.12
C VAL A 812 -19.36 -12.76 38.34
N LYS A 813 -18.08 -13.13 38.35
CA LYS A 813 -17.14 -12.67 39.37
C LYS A 813 -17.03 -11.14 39.37
N CYS A 814 -16.81 -10.52 38.20
CA CYS A 814 -16.77 -9.07 38.07
C CYS A 814 -18.08 -8.41 38.53
N LEU A 815 -19.24 -9.00 38.24
CA LEU A 815 -20.54 -8.54 38.75
C LEU A 815 -20.69 -8.65 40.29
N ASN A 816 -20.04 -9.61 40.95
CA ASN A 816 -20.02 -9.68 42.41
C ASN A 816 -19.03 -8.69 43.04
N GLU A 817 -17.90 -8.42 42.37
CA GLU A 817 -16.90 -7.42 42.78
C GLU A 817 -17.41 -5.98 42.56
N HIS A 818 -18.23 -5.76 41.51
CA HIS A 818 -18.79 -4.47 41.11
C HIS A 818 -20.29 -4.60 40.71
N PRO A 819 -21.22 -4.68 41.67
CA PRO A 819 -22.65 -4.93 41.40
C PRO A 819 -23.40 -3.85 40.62
N ASP A 820 -22.84 -2.65 40.50
CA ASP A 820 -23.40 -1.53 39.74
C ASP A 820 -23.00 -1.54 38.24
N THR A 821 -22.21 -2.52 37.82
CA THR A 821 -21.73 -2.67 36.43
C THR A 821 -22.87 -2.92 35.44
N ASP A 822 -22.93 -2.12 34.38
CA ASP A 822 -23.95 -2.16 33.33
C ASP A 822 -23.45 -2.86 32.04
N LEU A 823 -22.14 -2.81 31.77
CA LEU A 823 -21.49 -3.45 30.62
C LEU A 823 -20.14 -4.04 31.03
N ILE A 824 -19.89 -5.30 30.68
CA ILE A 824 -18.56 -5.92 30.76
C ILE A 824 -18.10 -6.34 29.36
N TYR A 825 -16.84 -6.11 29.02
CA TYR A 825 -16.20 -6.69 27.83
C TYR A 825 -14.85 -7.32 28.18
N SER A 826 -14.38 -8.27 27.36
CA SER A 826 -13.12 -8.97 27.58
C SER A 826 -12.12 -8.78 26.45
N ASP A 827 -10.87 -9.15 26.71
CA ASP A 827 -9.92 -9.47 25.63
C ASP A 827 -10.43 -10.68 24.82
N GLU A 828 -9.95 -10.77 23.59
CA GLU A 828 -10.35 -11.77 22.58
C GLU A 828 -9.12 -12.23 21.79
N ASP A 829 -9.20 -13.40 21.17
CA ASP A 829 -8.20 -13.87 20.21
C ASP A 829 -8.87 -14.63 19.05
N LYS A 830 -8.07 -15.16 18.13
CA LYS A 830 -8.55 -15.88 16.95
C LYS A 830 -8.24 -17.38 17.04
N ILE A 831 -9.20 -18.21 16.65
CA ILE A 831 -9.10 -19.66 16.61
C ILE A 831 -9.29 -20.19 15.18
N ASP A 832 -8.43 -21.13 14.76
CA ASP A 832 -8.56 -21.81 13.46
C ASP A 832 -9.36 -23.13 13.58
N GLU A 833 -9.65 -23.75 12.43
CA GLU A 833 -10.35 -25.04 12.33
C GLU A 833 -9.66 -26.21 13.08
N ARG A 834 -8.42 -26.02 13.54
CA ARG A 834 -7.63 -27.01 14.30
C ARG A 834 -7.54 -26.66 15.78
N GLY A 835 -8.29 -25.65 16.25
CA GLY A 835 -8.26 -25.15 17.62
C GLY A 835 -6.98 -24.37 17.98
N CYS A 836 -6.18 -23.94 17.00
CA CYS A 836 -4.95 -23.20 17.26
C CYS A 836 -5.21 -21.70 17.44
N ARG A 837 -5.01 -21.23 18.67
CA ARG A 837 -5.20 -19.83 19.08
C ARG A 837 -4.06 -18.88 18.68
N THR A 838 -4.40 -17.66 18.24
CA THR A 838 -3.51 -16.62 17.64
C THR A 838 -4.07 -15.20 17.75
N ASP A 839 -3.23 -14.20 17.47
CA ASP A 839 -3.61 -12.78 17.28
C ASP A 839 -4.49 -12.17 18.40
N PRO A 840 -4.02 -12.15 19.66
CA PRO A 840 -4.79 -11.58 20.77
C PRO A 840 -4.97 -10.06 20.67
N HIS A 841 -6.21 -9.62 20.89
CA HIS A 841 -6.58 -8.22 21.07
C HIS A 841 -6.70 -7.94 22.57
N PHE A 842 -5.63 -7.35 23.12
CA PHE A 842 -5.52 -6.87 24.49
C PHE A 842 -6.05 -5.43 24.54
N LYS A 843 -7.30 -5.28 24.96
CA LYS A 843 -8.05 -4.02 24.99
C LYS A 843 -7.68 -3.21 26.24
N PRO A 844 -7.76 -1.86 26.21
CA PRO A 844 -7.70 -1.03 27.41
C PRO A 844 -9.04 -1.06 28.18
N ASP A 845 -9.09 -0.38 29.33
CA ASP A 845 -10.34 0.06 29.97
C ASP A 845 -11.12 1.02 29.04
N TYR A 846 -12.30 1.47 29.50
CA TYR A 846 -13.21 2.28 28.69
C TYR A 846 -12.58 3.60 28.22
N ALA A 847 -12.36 3.72 26.91
CA ALA A 847 -11.71 4.86 26.25
C ALA A 847 -12.66 5.46 25.19
N PRO A 848 -13.31 6.61 25.45
CA PRO A 848 -14.37 7.14 24.59
C PRO A 848 -13.89 7.62 23.22
N ASP A 849 -12.69 8.21 23.09
CA ASP A 849 -12.17 8.64 21.79
C ASP A 849 -11.76 7.44 20.94
N LEU A 850 -11.18 6.42 21.57
CA LEU A 850 -10.90 5.15 20.90
C LEU A 850 -12.20 4.49 20.41
N LEU A 851 -13.26 4.48 21.23
CA LEU A 851 -14.57 3.95 20.83
C LEU A 851 -15.22 4.76 19.70
N LEU A 852 -14.88 6.04 19.54
CA LEU A 852 -15.36 6.86 18.42
C LEU A 852 -14.52 6.69 17.15
N SER A 853 -13.25 6.29 17.27
CA SER A 853 -12.41 5.92 16.12
C SER A 853 -12.59 4.45 15.68
N THR A 854 -12.88 3.51 16.58
CA THR A 854 -13.17 2.11 16.23
C THR A 854 -13.97 1.36 17.31
N ASN A 855 -14.80 0.39 16.90
CA ASN A 855 -15.52 -0.48 17.83
C ASN A 855 -14.58 -1.53 18.44
N TYR A 856 -13.76 -1.15 19.41
CA TYR A 856 -12.85 -2.09 20.08
C TYR A 856 -13.55 -2.99 21.11
N ILE A 857 -14.80 -2.69 21.49
CA ILE A 857 -15.60 -3.51 22.41
C ILE A 857 -16.06 -4.77 21.66
N SER A 858 -16.76 -4.59 20.54
CA SER A 858 -17.13 -5.62 19.55
C SER A 858 -17.77 -6.88 20.16
N HIS A 859 -17.38 -8.07 19.68
CA HIS A 859 -18.07 -9.36 19.82
C HIS A 859 -18.60 -9.63 21.25
N PHE A 860 -17.72 -9.91 22.23
CA PHE A 860 -18.17 -10.33 23.57
C PHE A 860 -18.36 -9.17 24.55
N GLY A 861 -19.43 -8.42 24.34
CA GLY A 861 -20.02 -7.56 25.35
C GLY A 861 -21.13 -8.27 26.12
N LEU A 862 -21.09 -8.18 27.45
CA LEU A 862 -22.17 -8.58 28.36
C LEU A 862 -22.91 -7.32 28.84
N TYR A 863 -24.13 -7.11 28.33
CA TYR A 863 -24.91 -5.90 28.51
C TYR A 863 -26.08 -6.13 29.47
N ARG A 864 -26.39 -5.18 30.36
CA ARG A 864 -27.59 -5.24 31.21
C ARG A 864 -28.87 -5.26 30.35
N THR A 865 -29.68 -6.32 30.48
CA THR A 865 -30.84 -6.57 29.61
C THR A 865 -31.87 -5.44 29.64
N SER A 866 -32.06 -4.79 30.80
CA SER A 866 -33.01 -3.68 30.94
C SER A 866 -32.65 -2.48 30.06
N ILE A 867 -31.37 -2.13 29.97
CA ILE A 867 -30.90 -0.98 29.16
C ILE A 867 -30.98 -1.35 27.67
N VAL A 868 -30.61 -2.57 27.27
CA VAL A 868 -30.76 -3.05 25.88
C VAL A 868 -32.22 -2.97 25.42
N ARG A 869 -33.18 -3.31 26.29
CA ARG A 869 -34.62 -3.17 26.02
C ARG A 869 -35.08 -1.72 25.98
N GLU A 870 -34.58 -0.86 26.87
CA GLU A 870 -34.89 0.58 26.89
C GLU A 870 -34.46 1.29 25.60
N ILE A 871 -33.27 0.99 25.08
CA ILE A 871 -32.76 1.57 23.82
C ILE A 871 -33.35 0.92 22.55
N GLY A 872 -34.29 -0.02 22.69
CA GLY A 872 -34.99 -0.66 21.58
C GLY A 872 -34.21 -1.75 20.84
N GLY A 873 -33.22 -2.38 21.47
CA GLY A 873 -32.45 -3.49 20.89
C GLY A 873 -31.59 -3.08 19.69
N PHE A 874 -31.50 -3.95 18.68
CA PHE A 874 -30.73 -3.76 17.46
C PHE A 874 -31.55 -3.05 16.39
N ARG A 875 -30.98 -2.04 15.72
CA ARG A 875 -31.70 -1.23 14.73
C ARG A 875 -31.45 -1.72 13.31
N VAL A 876 -32.54 -1.81 12.52
CA VAL A 876 -32.47 -2.12 11.09
C VAL A 876 -31.81 -0.97 10.32
N GLY A 877 -31.00 -1.28 9.31
CA GLY A 877 -30.21 -0.31 8.53
C GLY A 877 -28.77 -0.14 9.01
N TYR A 878 -28.38 -0.88 10.08
CA TYR A 878 -27.04 -0.92 10.66
C TYR A 878 -26.43 -2.32 10.61
N GLU A 879 -26.99 -3.24 9.83
CA GLU A 879 -26.42 -4.57 9.60
C GLU A 879 -24.94 -4.47 9.21
N GLY A 880 -24.08 -5.30 9.81
CA GLY A 880 -22.62 -5.22 9.68
C GLY A 880 -21.92 -4.31 10.69
N SER A 881 -22.67 -3.50 11.44
CA SER A 881 -22.19 -2.71 12.60
C SER A 881 -23.32 -2.48 13.62
N GLN A 882 -24.23 -3.44 13.74
CA GLN A 882 -25.41 -3.36 14.61
C GLN A 882 -25.03 -3.42 16.10
N ASP A 883 -23.91 -4.06 16.41
CA ASP A 883 -23.23 -4.06 17.70
C ASP A 883 -22.60 -2.70 18.02
N TYR A 884 -21.99 -2.05 17.02
CA TYR A 884 -21.42 -0.70 17.16
C TYR A 884 -22.53 0.34 17.40
N ASP A 885 -23.62 0.27 16.64
CA ASP A 885 -24.82 1.07 16.89
C ASP A 885 -25.43 0.81 18.28
N LEU A 886 -25.44 -0.45 18.72
CA LEU A 886 -25.91 -0.81 20.06
C LEU A 886 -25.03 -0.17 21.14
N VAL A 887 -23.71 -0.36 21.11
CA VAL A 887 -22.81 0.13 22.17
C VAL A 887 -22.74 1.66 22.17
N LEU A 888 -22.82 2.33 21.02
CA LEU A 888 -22.91 3.79 20.95
C LEU A 888 -24.19 4.34 21.60
N ARG A 889 -25.33 3.64 21.47
CA ARG A 889 -26.58 3.99 22.17
C ARG A 889 -26.57 3.57 23.65
N PHE A 890 -25.98 2.43 23.97
CA PHE A 890 -25.88 1.93 25.34
C PHE A 890 -25.03 2.86 26.21
N THR A 891 -23.89 3.33 25.69
CA THR A 891 -23.01 4.31 26.34
C THR A 891 -23.64 5.69 26.52
N GLU A 892 -24.73 6.01 25.81
CA GLU A 892 -25.54 7.22 26.03
C GLU A 892 -26.51 7.07 27.23
N CYS A 893 -26.71 5.85 27.74
CA CYS A 893 -27.66 5.52 28.82
C CYS A 893 -27.00 5.04 30.12
N THR A 894 -25.66 4.96 30.18
CA THR A 894 -24.90 4.57 31.38
C THR A 894 -23.73 5.54 31.64
N ASP A 895 -23.03 5.32 32.75
CA ASP A 895 -21.86 6.06 33.19
C ASP A 895 -20.59 5.24 32.91
N SER A 896 -19.50 5.87 32.47
CA SER A 896 -18.25 5.18 32.14
C SER A 896 -17.69 4.34 33.29
N ARG A 897 -17.95 4.71 34.55
CA ARG A 897 -17.52 3.96 35.75
C ARG A 897 -18.25 2.63 35.94
N ARG A 898 -19.35 2.40 35.22
CA ARG A 898 -20.13 1.16 35.20
C ARG A 898 -19.82 0.28 33.99
N ILE A 899 -18.85 0.67 33.18
CA ILE A 899 -18.31 -0.14 32.09
C ILE A 899 -17.01 -0.77 32.60
N ARG A 900 -16.87 -2.09 32.47
CA ARG A 900 -15.72 -2.83 32.97
C ARG A 900 -15.04 -3.64 31.86
N HIS A 901 -13.72 -3.67 31.92
CA HIS A 901 -12.91 -4.57 31.12
C HIS A 901 -12.43 -5.74 31.97
N ILE A 902 -12.38 -6.94 31.38
CA ILE A 902 -11.64 -8.08 31.93
C ILE A 902 -10.45 -8.36 31.02
N ALA A 903 -9.23 -8.09 31.53
CA ALA A 903 -7.97 -8.33 30.85
C ALA A 903 -7.58 -9.84 30.78
N LYS A 904 -8.51 -10.65 30.30
CA LYS A 904 -8.40 -12.09 30.04
C LYS A 904 -9.04 -12.37 28.69
N VAL A 905 -8.44 -13.29 27.93
CA VAL A 905 -9.01 -13.75 26.66
C VAL A 905 -10.15 -14.72 26.96
N LEU A 906 -11.39 -14.25 26.79
CA LEU A 906 -12.60 -15.02 27.10
C LEU A 906 -13.43 -15.37 25.84
N TYR A 907 -13.10 -14.78 24.69
CA TYR A 907 -13.74 -15.01 23.40
C TYR A 907 -12.73 -15.46 22.35
N HIS A 908 -13.13 -16.42 21.51
CA HIS A 908 -12.31 -17.02 20.46
C HIS A 908 -13.03 -16.87 19.11
N TRP A 909 -12.63 -15.85 18.35
CA TRP A 909 -13.18 -15.54 17.02
C TRP A 909 -12.67 -16.53 15.97
N ARG A 910 -13.56 -17.31 15.35
CA ARG A 910 -13.22 -18.33 14.37
C ARG A 910 -12.89 -17.72 13.02
N THR A 911 -11.78 -18.17 12.43
CA THR A 911 -11.37 -17.72 11.10
C THR A 911 -11.70 -18.76 10.02
N LEU A 912 -12.95 -18.80 9.53
CA LEU A 912 -13.33 -19.65 8.39
C LEU A 912 -13.09 -18.96 7.04
N PRO A 913 -12.75 -19.65 5.94
CA PRO A 913 -12.51 -18.97 4.66
C PRO A 913 -13.80 -18.36 4.08
N THR A 914 -14.98 -18.82 4.48
CA THR A 914 -16.31 -18.26 4.16
C THR A 914 -16.78 -17.10 5.05
N SER A 915 -16.20 -16.86 6.24
CA SER A 915 -16.69 -15.81 7.18
C SER A 915 -16.64 -14.42 6.55
N THR A 916 -17.54 -13.52 6.97
CA THR A 916 -17.65 -12.11 6.53
C THR A 916 -16.31 -11.35 6.46
N ALA A 917 -15.35 -11.73 7.31
CA ALA A 917 -13.96 -11.26 7.30
C ALA A 917 -13.14 -11.56 6.02
N SER A 918 -13.62 -12.40 5.09
CA SER A 918 -12.94 -12.75 3.83
C SER A 918 -13.53 -12.13 2.57
N SER A 919 -14.74 -11.58 2.60
CA SER A 919 -15.40 -11.04 1.39
C SER A 919 -15.21 -9.53 1.27
N GLY A 920 -14.58 -9.07 0.19
CA GLY A 920 -14.31 -7.65 -0.07
C GLY A 920 -15.58 -6.77 -0.03
N SER A 921 -16.68 -7.25 -0.64
CA SER A 921 -17.98 -6.54 -0.64
C SER A 921 -18.64 -6.42 0.73
N ALA A 922 -18.16 -7.14 1.76
CA ALA A 922 -18.65 -6.98 3.12
C ALA A 922 -17.97 -5.83 3.88
N LYS A 923 -16.79 -5.40 3.44
CA LYS A 923 -16.02 -4.35 4.11
C LYS A 923 -16.67 -2.97 3.91
N ASP A 924 -17.23 -2.72 2.73
CA ASP A 924 -17.84 -1.42 2.39
C ASP A 924 -19.16 -1.21 3.15
N TYR A 925 -20.13 -2.14 3.07
CA TYR A 925 -21.43 -1.94 3.74
C TYR A 925 -21.33 -1.86 5.27
N ALA A 926 -20.39 -2.60 5.87
CA ALA A 926 -20.13 -2.57 7.30
C ALA A 926 -19.44 -1.25 7.70
N SER A 927 -18.46 -0.77 6.93
CA SER A 927 -17.83 0.54 7.17
C SER A 927 -18.83 1.69 7.00
N ASP A 928 -19.71 1.61 6.01
CA ASP A 928 -20.81 2.57 5.83
C ASP A 928 -21.83 2.48 6.99
N ALA A 929 -22.13 1.28 7.50
CA ALA A 929 -23.01 1.10 8.65
C ALA A 929 -22.41 1.70 9.93
N GLY A 930 -21.11 1.52 10.17
CA GLY A 930 -20.39 2.15 11.27
C GLY A 930 -20.30 3.67 11.15
N LEU A 931 -20.05 4.20 9.94
CA LEU A 931 -20.11 5.64 9.67
C LEU A 931 -21.51 6.21 9.95
N ARG A 932 -22.58 5.52 9.48
CA ARG A 932 -23.97 5.88 9.81
C ARG A 932 -24.24 5.80 11.32
N ALA A 933 -23.68 4.82 12.03
CA ALA A 933 -23.90 4.64 13.47
C ALA A 933 -23.26 5.79 14.27
N LEU A 934 -22.02 6.17 13.91
CA LEU A 934 -21.29 7.30 14.48
C LEU A 934 -21.93 8.64 14.14
N GLN A 935 -22.29 8.89 12.88
CA GLN A 935 -22.96 10.15 12.49
C GLN A 935 -24.30 10.31 13.23
N ALA A 936 -25.08 9.23 13.31
CA ALA A 936 -26.31 9.21 14.11
C ALA A 936 -26.04 9.37 15.62
N ALA A 937 -24.89 8.93 16.14
CA ALA A 937 -24.50 9.20 17.53
C ALA A 937 -24.16 10.67 17.75
N MET A 938 -23.44 11.33 16.83
CA MET A 938 -23.19 12.78 16.89
C MET A 938 -24.50 13.58 16.87
N GLU A 939 -25.44 13.20 16.00
CA GLU A 939 -26.79 13.79 15.93
C GLU A 939 -27.59 13.62 17.23
N ARG A 940 -27.66 12.39 17.80
CA ARG A 940 -28.35 12.13 19.07
C ARG A 940 -27.72 12.91 20.24
N ARG A 941 -26.39 12.95 20.30
CA ARG A 941 -25.61 13.71 21.29
C ARG A 941 -25.65 15.22 21.06
N ARG A 942 -26.18 15.68 19.93
CA ARG A 942 -26.26 17.08 19.48
C ARG A 942 -24.89 17.75 19.36
N ILE A 943 -23.88 16.98 18.95
CA ILE A 943 -22.52 17.46 18.73
C ILE A 943 -22.38 17.78 17.24
N PRO A 944 -22.08 19.03 16.85
CA PRO A 944 -21.82 19.36 15.45
C PRO A 944 -20.47 18.76 15.02
N ALA A 945 -20.53 17.68 14.26
CA ALA A 945 -19.37 16.98 13.75
C ALA A 945 -19.69 16.27 12.42
N GLU A 946 -18.69 16.19 11.55
CA GLU A 946 -18.67 15.34 10.37
C GLU A 946 -17.88 14.07 10.70
N VAL A 947 -18.45 12.90 10.44
CA VAL A 947 -17.75 11.61 10.59
C VAL A 947 -17.23 11.17 9.23
N VAL A 948 -15.92 10.94 9.12
CA VAL A 948 -15.27 10.48 7.88
C VAL A 948 -14.64 9.10 8.05
N SER A 949 -14.43 8.42 6.92
CA SER A 949 -13.78 7.11 6.81
C SER A 949 -12.66 7.17 5.77
N GLU A 950 -11.69 8.08 5.95
CA GLU A 950 -10.54 8.25 5.03
C GLU A 950 -9.42 7.20 5.27
N GLY A 951 -9.53 6.40 6.33
CA GLY A 951 -8.59 5.35 6.71
C GLY A 951 -8.96 3.94 6.21
N PRO A 952 -8.33 2.89 6.78
CA PRO A 952 -8.75 1.50 6.59
C PRO A 952 -10.19 1.29 7.10
N ALA A 953 -10.98 0.46 6.39
CA ALA A 953 -12.37 0.16 6.76
C ALA A 953 -12.50 -0.26 8.24
N GLY A 954 -13.47 0.33 8.95
CA GLY A 954 -13.66 0.15 10.39
C GLY A 954 -12.85 1.10 11.30
N ILE A 955 -12.08 2.03 10.72
CA ILE A 955 -11.45 3.16 11.43
C ILE A 955 -12.07 4.47 10.93
N TYR A 956 -12.44 5.33 11.87
CA TYR A 956 -13.17 6.58 11.61
C TYR A 956 -12.50 7.78 12.29
N ASP A 957 -12.70 8.95 11.72
CA ASP A 957 -12.34 10.24 12.32
C ASP A 957 -13.58 11.10 12.51
N VAL A 958 -13.70 11.71 13.70
CA VAL A 958 -14.79 12.61 14.06
C VAL A 958 -14.28 14.04 14.00
N HIS A 959 -14.58 14.72 12.88
CA HIS A 959 -14.22 16.11 12.68
C HIS A 959 -15.23 17.02 13.40
N TYR A 960 -14.99 17.26 14.69
CA TYR A 960 -15.79 18.21 15.48
C TYR A 960 -15.70 19.63 14.88
N GLN A 961 -16.84 20.29 14.70
CA GLN A 961 -16.89 21.69 14.32
C GLN A 961 -16.40 22.57 15.49
N VAL A 962 -15.47 23.48 15.23
CA VAL A 962 -15.08 24.51 16.21
C VAL A 962 -16.24 25.49 16.38
N ASN A 963 -16.84 25.51 17.57
CA ASN A 963 -18.05 26.31 17.84
C ASN A 963 -17.78 27.81 17.91
N ASP A 964 -16.64 28.18 18.51
CA ASP A 964 -16.13 29.54 18.63
C ASP A 964 -14.60 29.47 18.48
N PRO A 965 -13.99 30.20 17.52
CA PRO A 965 -12.54 30.26 17.35
C PRO A 965 -11.93 31.13 18.46
N ALA A 966 -12.03 30.67 19.71
CA ALA A 966 -11.51 31.35 20.89
C ALA A 966 -9.98 31.48 20.85
N LEU A 967 -9.45 32.52 21.51
CA LEU A 967 -8.03 32.82 21.48
C LEU A 967 -7.19 31.66 22.04
N VAL A 968 -6.19 31.22 21.28
CA VAL A 968 -5.14 30.29 21.71
C VAL A 968 -3.88 31.09 22.07
N SER A 969 -3.34 30.91 23.27
CA SER A 969 -2.03 31.47 23.65
C SER A 969 -0.94 30.42 23.48
N VAL A 970 -0.10 30.58 22.45
CA VAL A 970 1.06 29.71 22.21
C VAL A 970 2.23 30.18 23.07
N ILE A 971 2.72 29.30 23.93
CA ILE A 971 3.80 29.58 24.89
C ILE A 971 5.04 28.80 24.48
N ILE A 972 6.12 29.52 24.16
CA ILE A 972 7.37 28.96 23.63
C ILE A 972 8.54 29.32 24.56
N PRO A 973 9.00 28.41 25.44
CA PRO A 973 10.18 28.64 26.26
C PRO A 973 11.47 28.45 25.47
N THR A 974 12.42 29.39 25.60
CA THR A 974 13.71 29.33 24.90
C THR A 974 14.87 29.90 25.73
N LYS A 975 16.09 29.51 25.39
CA LYS A 975 17.33 30.17 25.83
C LYS A 975 18.40 30.02 24.75
N ASN A 976 18.80 31.13 24.13
CA ASN A 976 19.76 31.20 23.01
C ASN A 976 19.36 30.43 21.73
N GLY A 977 18.12 29.95 21.62
CA GLY A 977 17.66 29.07 20.53
C GLY A 977 17.32 29.77 19.22
N TYR A 978 18.17 30.66 18.69
CA TYR A 978 17.86 31.51 17.52
C TYR A 978 17.28 30.73 16.32
N ASP A 979 18.00 29.72 15.82
CA ASP A 979 17.57 28.94 14.65
C ASP A 979 16.33 28.06 14.93
N ASN A 980 16.17 27.63 16.19
CA ASN A 980 15.03 26.84 16.65
C ASN A 980 13.77 27.70 16.70
N VAL A 981 13.80 28.80 17.47
CA VAL A 981 12.71 29.79 17.53
C VAL A 981 12.35 30.28 16.13
N LYS A 982 13.34 30.54 15.25
CA LYS A 982 13.06 30.95 13.87
C LYS A 982 12.29 29.90 13.08
N ARG A 983 12.73 28.62 13.11
CA ARG A 983 12.05 27.50 12.43
C ARG A 983 10.63 27.26 12.99
N CYS A 984 10.49 27.27 14.31
CA CYS A 984 9.21 27.10 15.00
C CYS A 984 8.24 28.24 14.64
N MET A 985 8.67 29.50 14.78
CA MET A 985 7.86 30.68 14.49
C MET A 985 7.48 30.82 13.00
N ASP A 986 8.43 30.62 12.09
CA ASP A 986 8.13 30.71 10.65
C ASP A 986 7.14 29.62 10.23
N SER A 987 7.35 28.36 10.63
CA SER A 987 6.40 27.27 10.31
C SER A 987 5.02 27.46 10.95
N LEU A 988 4.97 27.98 12.18
CA LEU A 988 3.71 28.32 12.86
C LEU A 988 2.94 29.42 12.11
N ILE A 989 3.62 30.47 11.66
CA ILE A 989 2.98 31.58 10.94
C ILE A 989 2.58 31.17 9.51
N GLU A 990 3.42 30.39 8.82
CA GLU A 990 3.21 30.05 7.40
C GLU A 990 2.18 28.94 7.17
N ARG A 991 1.97 28.03 8.13
CA ARG A 991 1.15 26.82 7.92
C ARG A 991 -0.15 26.75 8.72
N THR A 992 -0.25 27.42 9.88
CA THR A 992 -1.42 27.29 10.76
C THR A 992 -2.67 27.93 10.14
N ASP A 993 -3.74 27.15 9.96
CA ASP A 993 -5.01 27.65 9.44
C ASP A 993 -5.91 28.30 10.51
N TYR A 994 -5.68 27.98 11.80
CA TYR A 994 -6.46 28.52 12.90
C TYR A 994 -6.26 30.04 13.05
N PRO A 995 -7.34 30.85 13.01
CA PRO A 995 -7.20 32.29 12.81
C PRO A 995 -6.84 33.07 14.08
N ASN A 996 -7.19 32.57 15.27
CA ASN A 996 -7.21 33.36 16.50
C ASN A 996 -6.17 32.88 17.53
N TYR A 997 -4.91 33.22 17.31
CA TYR A 997 -3.82 32.92 18.25
C TYR A 997 -2.95 34.15 18.56
N GLU A 998 -2.39 34.15 19.77
CA GLU A 998 -1.25 34.99 20.19
C GLU A 998 -0.04 34.11 20.52
N VAL A 999 1.16 34.67 20.48
CA VAL A 999 2.42 33.99 20.78
C VAL A 999 3.19 34.71 21.89
N ILE A 1000 3.68 33.93 22.85
CA ILE A 1000 4.44 34.36 24.04
C ILE A 1000 5.78 33.62 24.01
N ILE A 1001 6.86 34.31 23.64
CA ILE A 1001 8.21 33.75 23.81
C ILE A 1001 8.63 33.95 25.27
N ALA A 1002 8.87 32.85 25.98
CA ALA A 1002 9.33 32.85 27.36
C ALA A 1002 10.87 32.72 27.38
N ASP A 1003 11.56 33.86 27.20
CA ASP A 1003 13.02 33.92 27.10
C ASP A 1003 13.67 33.76 28.48
N ASN A 1004 14.30 32.61 28.73
CA ASN A 1004 14.98 32.34 30.00
C ASN A 1004 16.35 33.04 30.10
N GLY A 1005 16.44 34.34 29.81
CA GLY A 1005 17.69 35.08 29.90
C GLY A 1005 18.70 34.65 28.84
N SER A 1006 18.33 34.81 27.56
CA SER A 1006 19.25 34.62 26.44
C SER A 1006 20.39 35.64 26.47
N SER A 1007 21.61 35.14 26.24
CA SER A 1007 22.84 35.90 26.11
C SER A 1007 23.23 36.20 24.65
N ASN A 1008 22.61 35.53 23.67
CA ASN A 1008 22.78 35.80 22.25
C ASN A 1008 22.17 37.17 21.89
N PRO A 1009 22.95 38.15 21.41
CA PRO A 1009 22.46 39.50 21.13
C PRO A 1009 21.36 39.54 20.05
N HIS A 1010 21.36 38.58 19.12
CA HIS A 1010 20.43 38.55 17.98
C HIS A 1010 19.03 38.05 18.33
N MET A 1011 18.80 37.49 19.54
CA MET A 1011 17.44 37.06 19.94
C MET A 1011 16.47 38.24 19.96
N TRP A 1012 16.91 39.41 20.44
CA TRP A 1012 16.07 40.61 20.48
C TRP A 1012 15.85 41.24 19.10
N ASP A 1013 16.75 41.01 18.13
CA ASP A 1013 16.50 41.36 16.73
C ASP A 1013 15.40 40.47 16.14
N LEU A 1014 15.47 39.15 16.38
CA LEU A 1014 14.48 38.17 15.96
C LEU A 1014 13.09 38.44 16.59
N TYR A 1015 13.04 38.80 17.87
CA TYR A 1015 11.78 39.14 18.53
C TYR A 1015 11.15 40.42 17.94
N ARG A 1016 11.94 41.44 17.57
CA ARG A 1016 11.45 42.62 16.84
C ARG A 1016 10.95 42.28 15.43
N GLU A 1017 11.55 41.30 14.75
CA GLU A 1017 11.07 40.82 13.45
C GLU A 1017 9.65 40.22 13.58
N TYR A 1018 9.42 39.37 14.57
CA TYR A 1018 8.11 38.76 14.80
C TYR A 1018 7.06 39.73 15.37
N GLU A 1019 7.47 40.67 16.22
CA GLU A 1019 6.63 41.81 16.63
C GLU A 1019 6.17 42.62 15.40
N GLY A 1020 7.06 42.86 14.44
CA GLY A 1020 6.71 43.50 13.17
C GLY A 1020 5.77 42.69 12.25
N LYS A 1021 5.83 41.35 12.30
CA LYS A 1021 4.95 40.44 11.52
C LYS A 1021 3.56 40.24 12.16
N LEU A 1022 3.49 40.17 13.49
CA LEU A 1022 2.29 39.75 14.23
C LEU A 1022 1.60 40.88 15.02
N GLY A 1023 2.28 42.01 15.23
CA GLY A 1023 1.78 43.13 16.02
C GLY A 1023 1.45 42.72 17.45
N GLU A 1024 0.31 43.17 17.97
CA GLU A 1024 -0.16 42.87 19.33
C GLU A 1024 -0.38 41.36 19.62
N ARG A 1025 -0.36 40.50 18.58
CA ARG A 1025 -0.44 39.04 18.73
C ARG A 1025 0.89 38.39 19.11
N PHE A 1026 1.99 39.15 19.25
CA PHE A 1026 3.30 38.63 19.67
C PHE A 1026 3.83 39.39 20.88
N ARG A 1027 4.42 38.67 21.84
CA ARG A 1027 5.25 39.24 22.91
C ARG A 1027 6.42 38.34 23.26
N ALA A 1028 7.54 38.96 23.64
CA ALA A 1028 8.69 38.27 24.22
C ALA A 1028 8.88 38.71 25.68
N GLU A 1029 8.81 37.74 26.59
CA GLU A 1029 8.87 37.93 28.04
C GLU A 1029 10.23 37.45 28.56
N LYS A 1030 11.01 38.36 29.14
CA LYS A 1030 12.30 38.00 29.76
C LYS A 1030 12.08 37.41 31.16
N ILE A 1031 12.35 36.12 31.32
CA ILE A 1031 12.19 35.35 32.56
C ILE A 1031 13.57 34.83 33.00
N ASP A 1032 14.42 35.76 33.45
CA ASP A 1032 15.83 35.53 33.80
C ASP A 1032 15.99 34.86 35.18
N ILE A 1033 15.63 33.58 35.25
CA ILE A 1033 15.65 32.74 36.45
C ILE A 1033 16.48 31.46 36.22
N PRO A 1034 16.94 30.75 37.27
CA PRO A 1034 17.52 29.42 37.11
C PRO A 1034 16.58 28.48 36.35
N PHE A 1035 17.12 27.67 35.44
CA PHE A 1035 16.31 26.88 34.51
C PHE A 1035 15.38 25.90 35.25
N ASN A 1036 14.09 26.13 35.11
CA ASN A 1036 13.00 25.30 35.60
C ASN A 1036 11.85 25.42 34.58
N PHE A 1037 11.62 24.37 33.80
CA PHE A 1037 10.68 24.38 32.67
C PHE A 1037 9.25 24.67 33.15
N SER A 1038 8.81 24.00 34.23
CA SER A 1038 7.51 24.22 34.87
C SER A 1038 7.30 25.69 35.26
N LEU A 1039 8.28 26.28 35.97
CA LEU A 1039 8.18 27.65 36.47
C LEU A 1039 8.21 28.70 35.34
N ILE A 1040 9.03 28.49 34.31
CA ILE A 1040 9.08 29.37 33.13
C ILE A 1040 7.71 29.37 32.43
N ASN A 1041 7.15 28.18 32.18
CA ASN A 1041 5.83 28.05 31.53
C ASN A 1041 4.70 28.61 32.40
N ASN A 1042 4.72 28.39 33.72
CA ASN A 1042 3.71 28.98 34.64
C ASN A 1042 3.73 30.52 34.61
N ILE A 1043 4.92 31.13 34.60
CA ILE A 1043 5.05 32.61 34.54
C ILE A 1043 4.55 33.16 33.19
N ALA A 1044 4.77 32.43 32.09
CA ALA A 1044 4.25 32.79 30.77
C ALA A 1044 2.72 32.59 30.69
N ALA A 1045 2.21 31.48 31.21
CA ALA A 1045 0.77 31.16 31.28
C ALA A 1045 -0.01 32.18 32.11
N ALA A 1046 0.53 32.65 33.24
CA ALA A 1046 -0.07 33.71 34.05
C ALA A 1046 -0.18 35.07 33.31
N LYS A 1047 0.48 35.22 32.16
CA LYS A 1047 0.39 36.38 31.27
C LYS A 1047 -0.40 36.09 29.99
N ALA A 1048 -0.89 34.88 29.80
CA ALA A 1048 -1.68 34.48 28.63
C ALA A 1048 -3.09 35.09 28.67
N LYS A 1049 -3.68 35.34 27.50
CA LYS A 1049 -5.05 35.86 27.35
C LYS A 1049 -6.01 34.84 26.74
N GLY A 1050 -5.49 33.74 26.23
CA GLY A 1050 -6.24 32.71 25.51
C GLY A 1050 -7.13 31.88 26.43
N LYS A 1051 -8.27 31.43 25.88
CA LYS A 1051 -9.11 30.40 26.50
C LYS A 1051 -8.36 29.06 26.55
N TYR A 1052 -7.52 28.81 25.55
CA TYR A 1052 -6.66 27.64 25.48
C TYR A 1052 -5.19 28.07 25.57
N LEU A 1053 -4.42 27.35 26.37
CA LEU A 1053 -2.97 27.46 26.46
C LEU A 1053 -2.36 26.34 25.61
N LEU A 1054 -1.42 26.68 24.75
CA LEU A 1054 -0.69 25.72 23.91
C LEU A 1054 0.80 25.81 24.24
N PHE A 1055 1.32 24.82 24.96
CA PHE A 1055 2.73 24.71 25.27
C PHE A 1055 3.46 24.06 24.10
N LEU A 1056 4.49 24.72 23.57
CA LEU A 1056 5.19 24.33 22.36
C LEU A 1056 6.70 24.56 22.54
N ASN A 1057 7.52 23.53 22.33
CA ASN A 1057 8.98 23.67 22.45
C ASN A 1057 9.55 24.57 21.34
N ASP A 1058 10.68 25.25 21.62
CA ASP A 1058 11.34 26.09 20.62
C ASP A 1058 11.93 25.29 19.44
N ASP A 1059 12.22 24.00 19.64
CA ASP A 1059 12.79 23.09 18.64
C ASP A 1059 11.76 22.25 17.86
N THR A 1060 10.51 22.71 17.75
CA THR A 1060 9.48 22.09 16.89
C THR A 1060 9.39 22.71 15.49
N GLU A 1061 8.71 22.03 14.56
CA GLU A 1061 8.28 22.57 13.27
C GLU A 1061 6.87 22.06 12.93
N VAL A 1062 5.95 22.98 12.60
CA VAL A 1062 4.58 22.62 12.19
C VAL A 1062 4.61 21.97 10.79
N ILE A 1063 3.90 20.86 10.59
CA ILE A 1063 3.82 20.21 9.27
C ILE A 1063 2.40 20.02 8.73
N SER A 1064 1.39 19.83 9.59
CA SER A 1064 -0.03 19.85 9.20
C SER A 1064 -0.60 21.26 9.33
N ALA A 1065 -1.44 21.69 8.38
CA ALA A 1065 -2.04 23.03 8.41
C ALA A 1065 -3.15 23.16 9.46
N SER A 1066 -3.97 22.12 9.58
CA SER A 1066 -5.13 22.05 10.47
C SER A 1066 -4.79 21.69 11.93
N TRP A 1067 -3.52 21.47 12.26
CA TRP A 1067 -3.07 20.96 13.55
C TRP A 1067 -3.70 21.67 14.76
N MET A 1068 -3.68 23.00 14.78
CA MET A 1068 -4.23 23.81 15.88
C MET A 1068 -5.76 23.77 15.88
N THR A 1069 -6.39 23.78 14.69
CA THR A 1069 -7.84 23.64 14.53
C THR A 1069 -8.33 22.28 15.07
N ARG A 1070 -7.61 21.18 14.78
CA ARG A 1070 -7.87 19.85 15.36
C ARG A 1070 -7.68 19.84 16.87
N MET A 1071 -6.60 20.41 17.40
CA MET A 1071 -6.40 20.46 18.86
C MET A 1071 -7.51 21.24 19.57
N VAL A 1072 -7.96 22.38 19.01
CA VAL A 1072 -9.09 23.15 19.55
C VAL A 1072 -10.41 22.38 19.45
N SER A 1073 -10.64 21.61 18.39
CA SER A 1073 -11.89 20.86 18.19
C SER A 1073 -12.11 19.76 19.23
N PHE A 1074 -11.03 19.17 19.77
CA PHE A 1074 -11.05 18.34 20.97
C PHE A 1074 -11.08 19.17 22.26
N ALA A 1075 -10.21 20.17 22.40
CA ALA A 1075 -10.06 20.95 23.64
C ALA A 1075 -11.31 21.77 24.02
N GLN A 1076 -12.25 22.01 23.09
CA GLN A 1076 -13.54 22.62 23.40
C GLN A 1076 -14.52 21.69 24.13
N LEU A 1077 -14.31 20.36 24.09
CA LEU A 1077 -15.24 19.39 24.69
C LEU A 1077 -15.08 19.40 26.22
N ASP A 1078 -16.18 19.43 26.97
CA ASP A 1078 -16.14 19.55 28.43
C ASP A 1078 -15.42 18.38 29.12
N ARG A 1079 -15.57 17.16 28.57
CA ARG A 1079 -14.87 15.97 29.05
C ARG A 1079 -13.36 15.98 28.80
N VAL A 1080 -12.86 16.78 27.84
CA VAL A 1080 -11.43 16.78 27.45
C VAL A 1080 -10.68 17.83 28.27
N GLY A 1081 -9.54 17.41 28.82
CA GLY A 1081 -8.64 18.23 29.64
C GLY A 1081 -7.39 18.65 28.87
N VAL A 1082 -6.53 17.69 28.51
CA VAL A 1082 -5.27 17.95 27.77
C VAL A 1082 -5.28 17.23 26.42
N VAL A 1083 -4.96 17.97 25.36
CA VAL A 1083 -4.84 17.45 23.97
C VAL A 1083 -3.37 17.45 23.55
N GLY A 1084 -2.86 16.31 23.10
CA GLY A 1084 -1.49 16.16 22.61
C GLY A 1084 -1.41 15.95 21.10
N ALA A 1085 -0.32 16.46 20.51
CA ALA A 1085 -0.02 16.31 19.09
C ALA A 1085 0.74 15.00 18.76
N LYS A 1086 0.75 14.61 17.49
CA LYS A 1086 1.61 13.56 16.94
C LYS A 1086 2.95 14.16 16.54
N LEU A 1087 4.02 13.72 17.21
CA LEU A 1087 5.37 14.26 16.99
C LEU A 1087 6.26 13.25 16.27
N TYR A 1088 6.99 13.74 15.28
CA TYR A 1088 7.97 12.98 14.51
C TYR A 1088 9.40 13.45 14.76
N TYR A 1089 10.33 12.51 14.73
CA TYR A 1089 11.73 12.80 14.48
C TYR A 1089 11.93 13.24 13.01
N PRO A 1090 12.99 14.00 12.69
CA PRO A 1090 13.32 14.40 11.31
C PRO A 1090 13.63 13.25 10.33
N ASP A 1091 13.61 12.00 10.79
CA ASP A 1091 13.80 10.79 9.97
C ASP A 1091 12.48 10.05 9.63
N GLU A 1092 11.34 10.71 9.80
CA GLU A 1092 9.97 10.18 9.61
C GLU A 1092 9.62 9.02 10.55
N THR A 1093 10.19 9.01 11.77
CA THR A 1093 9.80 8.07 12.82
C THR A 1093 9.08 8.76 13.98
N ILE A 1094 8.14 8.04 14.62
CA ILE A 1094 7.33 8.51 15.74
C ILE A 1094 8.24 8.85 16.94
N GLN A 1095 8.07 10.06 17.47
CA GLN A 1095 8.71 10.58 18.68
C GLN A 1095 7.72 10.63 19.85
N HIS A 1096 6.47 11.01 19.59
CA HIS A 1096 5.38 10.94 20.56
C HIS A 1096 4.07 10.51 19.90
N ALA A 1097 3.43 9.52 20.52
CA ALA A 1097 2.10 9.02 20.17
C ALA A 1097 1.24 8.78 21.42
N GLY A 1098 1.41 9.60 22.47
CA GLY A 1098 0.89 9.36 23.82
C GLY A 1098 1.92 8.77 24.79
N ILE A 1099 1.63 8.86 26.08
CA ILE A 1099 2.44 8.36 27.21
C ILE A 1099 1.59 7.46 28.11
N VAL A 1100 2.16 6.34 28.52
CA VAL A 1100 1.57 5.39 29.49
C VAL A 1100 2.52 5.17 30.67
N LEU A 1101 1.95 4.80 31.81
CA LEU A 1101 2.63 4.67 33.08
C LEU A 1101 3.28 3.29 33.27
N GLY A 1102 4.32 3.24 34.12
CA GLY A 1102 5.12 2.05 34.37
C GLY A 1102 6.00 1.60 33.19
N MET A 1103 6.03 2.36 32.09
CA MET A 1103 6.78 1.99 30.89
C MET A 1103 8.23 2.48 30.93
N GLY A 1104 9.20 1.55 30.91
CA GLY A 1104 10.63 1.85 30.91
C GLY A 1104 11.16 2.61 32.14
N GLY A 1105 10.31 2.83 33.14
CA GLY A 1105 10.48 3.83 34.20
C GLY A 1105 9.13 4.14 34.86
N PRO A 1106 8.93 5.34 35.45
CA PRO A 1106 7.62 5.76 35.96
C PRO A 1106 6.59 5.97 34.84
N ALA A 1107 7.02 6.46 33.67
CA ALA A 1107 6.19 6.73 32.50
C ALA A 1107 7.07 6.69 31.23
N GLY A 1108 6.47 6.38 30.08
CA GLY A 1108 7.18 6.32 28.80
C GLY A 1108 6.27 6.52 27.60
N HIS A 1109 6.84 7.04 26.50
CA HIS A 1109 6.12 7.23 25.25
C HIS A 1109 5.91 5.89 24.55
N ILE A 1110 4.76 5.70 23.94
CA ILE A 1110 4.49 4.51 23.12
C ILE A 1110 5.02 4.67 21.69
N MET A 1111 5.24 3.54 21.03
CA MET A 1111 5.54 3.41 19.59
C MET A 1111 6.76 4.18 19.06
N ILE A 1112 7.64 4.70 19.94
CA ILE A 1112 8.87 5.43 19.57
C ILE A 1112 9.69 4.68 18.51
N GLY A 1113 10.11 5.39 17.46
CA GLY A 1113 10.93 4.85 16.37
C GLY A 1113 10.14 4.03 15.35
N SER A 1114 8.81 3.95 15.46
CA SER A 1114 7.95 3.41 14.41
C SER A 1114 7.96 4.34 13.18
N PRO A 1115 8.01 3.83 11.94
CA PRO A 1115 7.89 4.68 10.75
C PRO A 1115 6.51 5.33 10.64
N ARG A 1116 6.45 6.55 10.09
CA ARG A 1116 5.20 7.33 9.88
C ARG A 1116 4.05 6.58 9.21
N SER A 1117 4.35 5.69 8.26
CA SER A 1117 3.36 4.88 7.55
C SER A 1117 2.91 3.61 8.28
N TYR A 1118 3.32 3.41 9.54
CA TYR A 1118 2.88 2.27 10.34
C TYR A 1118 1.57 2.59 11.06
N LEU A 1119 0.53 1.79 10.82
CA LEU A 1119 -0.79 1.95 11.47
C LEU A 1119 -0.78 1.63 12.98
N GLY A 1120 0.24 0.91 13.47
CA GLY A 1120 0.35 0.57 14.88
C GLY A 1120 -0.51 -0.62 15.33
N TYR A 1121 -0.77 -0.71 16.63
CA TYR A 1121 -1.48 -1.83 17.27
C TYR A 1121 -2.99 -1.69 17.07
N PHE A 1122 -3.60 -2.52 16.21
CA PHE A 1122 -5.03 -2.38 15.87
C PHE A 1122 -5.41 -0.93 15.51
N GLY A 1123 -4.68 -0.30 14.57
CA GLY A 1123 -5.00 1.06 14.09
C GLY A 1123 -4.40 2.23 14.89
N ARG A 1124 -3.84 2.00 16.09
CA ARG A 1124 -3.52 3.03 17.11
C ARG A 1124 -2.72 4.28 16.72
N LEU A 1125 -2.04 4.30 15.57
CA LEU A 1125 -1.28 5.47 15.09
C LEU A 1125 -2.06 6.33 14.08
N VAL A 1126 -3.28 5.94 13.72
CA VAL A 1126 -4.24 6.65 12.86
C VAL A 1126 -5.64 6.71 13.49
N GLU A 1127 -5.69 6.67 14.83
CA GLU A 1127 -6.91 6.75 15.65
C GLU A 1127 -6.73 7.89 16.65
N ASN A 1128 -7.82 8.51 17.09
CA ASN A 1128 -7.77 9.41 18.24
C ASN A 1128 -7.92 8.56 19.51
N VAL A 1129 -7.02 8.75 20.49
CA VAL A 1129 -6.88 7.78 21.59
C VAL A 1129 -6.72 8.48 22.94
N ASN A 1130 -7.38 7.94 23.95
CA ASN A 1130 -7.18 8.32 25.34
C ASN A 1130 -5.92 7.64 25.91
N TYR A 1131 -5.06 8.43 26.55
CA TYR A 1131 -3.88 7.94 27.26
C TYR A 1131 -3.73 8.64 28.60
N SER A 1132 -2.95 8.05 29.51
CA SER A 1132 -2.67 8.66 30.82
C SER A 1132 -2.02 10.04 30.71
N ALA A 1133 -1.17 10.27 29.71
CA ALA A 1133 -0.58 11.59 29.46
C ALA A 1133 -0.18 11.84 28.00
N VAL A 1134 0.08 13.11 27.72
CA VAL A 1134 0.70 13.63 26.49
C VAL A 1134 1.87 14.56 26.84
N THR A 1135 2.78 14.83 25.91
CA THR A 1135 4.00 15.60 26.23
C THR A 1135 3.85 17.12 26.02
N ALA A 1136 4.47 17.92 26.90
CA ALA A 1136 4.49 19.38 26.78
C ALA A 1136 5.40 19.93 25.67
N ALA A 1137 6.03 19.07 24.85
CA ALA A 1137 6.66 19.52 23.61
C ALA A 1137 5.64 20.07 22.60
N CYS A 1138 4.40 19.57 22.63
CA CYS A 1138 3.24 20.19 22.00
C CYS A 1138 1.93 19.66 22.64
N CYS A 1139 1.38 20.41 23.60
CA CYS A 1139 0.08 20.09 24.20
C CYS A 1139 -0.79 21.33 24.45
N MET A 1140 -2.10 21.14 24.34
CA MET A 1140 -3.13 22.16 24.56
C MET A 1140 -3.97 21.82 25.79
N VAL A 1141 -4.29 22.83 26.60
CA VAL A 1141 -5.15 22.71 27.80
C VAL A 1141 -6.01 23.96 27.94
N LYS A 1142 -7.22 23.85 28.50
CA LYS A 1142 -8.03 25.04 28.85
C LYS A 1142 -7.32 25.84 29.94
N ALA A 1143 -7.32 27.17 29.85
CA ALA A 1143 -6.70 28.02 30.85
C ALA A 1143 -7.32 27.83 32.25
N GLU A 1144 -8.64 27.63 32.32
CA GLU A 1144 -9.38 27.30 33.54
C GLU A 1144 -8.88 26.00 34.22
N ASP A 1145 -8.58 24.96 33.43
CA ASP A 1145 -8.14 23.66 33.96
C ASP A 1145 -6.72 23.75 34.49
N PHE A 1146 -5.86 24.42 33.71
CA PHE A 1146 -4.47 24.66 34.08
C PHE A 1146 -4.40 25.48 35.38
N GLU A 1147 -5.23 26.51 35.55
CA GLU A 1147 -5.34 27.26 36.80
C GLU A 1147 -5.91 26.39 37.93
N ALA A 1148 -6.99 25.64 37.70
CA ALA A 1148 -7.66 24.82 38.72
C ALA A 1148 -6.76 23.74 39.33
N VAL A 1149 -5.84 23.16 38.55
CA VAL A 1149 -4.85 22.18 39.07
C VAL A 1149 -3.55 22.81 39.59
N GLY A 1150 -3.38 24.13 39.48
CA GLY A 1150 -2.19 24.86 39.92
C GLY A 1150 -1.01 24.91 38.94
N GLY A 1151 -1.25 24.71 37.64
CA GLY A 1151 -0.24 24.77 36.58
C GLY A 1151 0.71 23.57 36.54
N PHE A 1152 1.93 23.75 36.00
CA PHE A 1152 2.98 22.74 36.10
C PHE A 1152 3.57 22.72 37.53
N ASP A 1153 3.89 21.52 38.04
CA ASP A 1153 4.54 21.39 39.34
C ASP A 1153 5.99 21.88 39.27
N ALA A 1154 6.33 22.89 40.07
CA ALA A 1154 7.64 23.55 40.05
C ALA A 1154 8.75 22.69 40.67
N ASP A 1155 8.41 21.68 41.49
CA ASP A 1155 9.38 20.72 42.03
C ASP A 1155 9.79 19.68 40.98
N LEU A 1156 8.97 19.47 39.94
CA LEU A 1156 9.28 18.67 38.74
C LEU A 1156 9.96 19.52 37.65
N ALA A 1157 11.08 20.15 38.01
CA ALA A 1157 11.69 21.24 37.24
C ALA A 1157 12.08 20.90 35.79
N VAL A 1158 12.33 19.63 35.44
CA VAL A 1158 12.73 19.23 34.08
C VAL A 1158 12.03 17.98 33.54
N ALA A 1159 11.81 16.93 34.34
CA ALA A 1159 11.15 15.69 33.90
C ALA A 1159 9.80 15.46 34.60
N TYR A 1160 8.90 14.73 33.92
CA TYR A 1160 7.57 14.30 34.39
C TYR A 1160 6.55 15.42 34.71
N ASN A 1161 6.88 16.70 34.50
CA ASN A 1161 5.95 17.82 34.71
C ASN A 1161 4.72 17.77 33.78
N ASP A 1162 4.89 17.33 32.55
CA ASP A 1162 3.83 17.13 31.56
C ASP A 1162 2.92 15.96 31.92
N VAL A 1163 3.51 14.83 32.32
CA VAL A 1163 2.77 13.65 32.83
C VAL A 1163 2.00 14.01 34.11
N ASP A 1164 2.63 14.70 35.06
CA ASP A 1164 2.00 15.12 36.31
C ASP A 1164 0.84 16.11 36.09
N LEU A 1165 0.97 17.04 35.13
CA LEU A 1165 -0.14 17.92 34.73
C LEU A 1165 -1.32 17.12 34.19
N CYS A 1166 -1.06 16.20 33.24
CA CYS A 1166 -2.09 15.34 32.64
C CYS A 1166 -2.82 14.49 33.70
N LEU A 1167 -2.08 13.93 34.66
CA LEU A 1167 -2.67 13.13 35.75
C LEU A 1167 -3.44 13.98 36.76
N ARG A 1168 -3.01 15.20 37.07
CA ARG A 1168 -3.79 16.10 37.94
C ARG A 1168 -5.08 16.55 37.27
N VAL A 1169 -5.05 16.92 35.99
CA VAL A 1169 -6.27 17.27 35.23
C VAL A 1169 -7.25 16.10 35.23
N SER A 1170 -6.78 14.88 34.98
CA SER A 1170 -7.62 13.69 35.02
C SER A 1170 -8.17 13.37 36.42
N GLN A 1171 -7.31 13.26 37.44
CA GLN A 1171 -7.71 12.82 38.78
C GLN A 1171 -8.48 13.87 39.60
N GLN A 1172 -8.22 15.17 39.38
CA GLN A 1172 -8.86 16.24 40.16
C GLN A 1172 -10.12 16.80 39.48
N LEU A 1173 -10.14 16.86 38.14
CA LEU A 1173 -11.23 17.46 37.37
C LEU A 1173 -12.10 16.42 36.65
N GLY A 1174 -11.69 15.15 36.60
CA GLY A 1174 -12.41 14.08 35.91
C GLY A 1174 -12.40 14.22 34.39
N ARG A 1175 -11.35 14.85 33.82
CA ARG A 1175 -11.23 15.13 32.38
C ARG A 1175 -10.26 14.16 31.67
N ASP A 1176 -10.64 13.72 30.48
CA ASP A 1176 -9.87 12.82 29.61
C ASP A 1176 -8.66 13.56 29.01
N ASN A 1177 -7.53 12.87 28.87
CA ASN A 1177 -6.45 13.31 28.01
C ASN A 1177 -6.58 12.62 26.65
N VAL A 1178 -6.38 13.36 25.56
CA VAL A 1178 -6.56 12.87 24.18
C VAL A 1178 -5.30 13.10 23.37
N TRP A 1179 -4.85 12.07 22.66
CA TRP A 1179 -3.84 12.21 21.62
C TRP A 1179 -4.54 12.31 20.26
N ALA A 1180 -4.40 13.45 19.60
CA ALA A 1180 -5.03 13.76 18.31
C ALA A 1180 -4.06 13.45 17.17
N HIS A 1181 -4.34 12.39 16.39
CA HIS A 1181 -3.35 11.84 15.46
C HIS A 1181 -3.07 12.74 14.24
N GLU A 1182 -4.06 13.54 13.82
CA GLU A 1182 -3.93 14.50 12.70
C GLU A 1182 -3.12 15.76 13.04
N ALA A 1183 -2.87 16.04 14.33
CA ALA A 1183 -2.12 17.20 14.77
C ALA A 1183 -0.61 16.92 14.65
N GLU A 1184 -0.05 17.02 13.43
CA GLU A 1184 1.31 16.59 13.13
C GLU A 1184 2.37 17.71 13.15
N LEU A 1185 3.49 17.47 13.87
CA LEU A 1185 4.69 18.33 13.92
C LEU A 1185 5.99 17.49 13.91
N TYR A 1186 7.11 18.09 13.48
CA TYR A 1186 8.45 17.59 13.85
C TYR A 1186 8.89 18.15 15.21
N HIS A 1187 9.69 17.37 15.94
CA HIS A 1187 10.36 17.77 17.17
C HIS A 1187 11.82 17.32 17.08
N TYR A 1188 12.75 18.28 17.11
CA TYR A 1188 14.17 18.05 16.76
C TYR A 1188 15.02 17.54 17.94
N GLU A 1189 14.45 17.54 19.15
CA GLU A 1189 14.92 16.97 20.42
C GLU A 1189 16.38 17.26 20.84
N SER A 1190 16.53 17.96 21.96
CA SER A 1190 17.80 18.15 22.69
C SER A 1190 18.87 19.03 22.01
N VAL A 1191 18.53 19.76 20.94
CA VAL A 1191 19.46 20.67 20.22
C VAL A 1191 20.09 21.73 21.13
N THR A 1192 19.34 22.26 22.10
CA THR A 1192 19.80 23.29 23.06
C THR A 1192 20.19 22.72 24.44
N ARG A 1193 19.62 21.58 24.84
CA ARG A 1193 19.70 21.07 26.23
C ARG A 1193 20.78 20.01 26.49
N GLY A 1194 21.00 19.12 25.53
CA GLY A 1194 21.79 17.89 25.68
C GLY A 1194 21.21 16.89 26.71
N TYR A 1195 21.43 15.59 26.48
CA TYR A 1195 20.85 14.50 27.27
C TYR A 1195 21.11 14.59 28.77
N ASP A 1196 20.11 14.27 29.61
CA ASP A 1196 20.22 14.35 31.08
C ASP A 1196 21.17 13.34 31.74
N THR A 1197 21.71 12.39 30.97
CA THR A 1197 22.75 11.44 31.39
C THR A 1197 24.16 12.00 31.33
N THR A 1198 24.35 13.21 30.76
CA THR A 1198 25.68 13.78 30.46
C THR A 1198 26.41 14.42 31.65
N SER A 1199 25.71 14.72 32.76
CA SER A 1199 26.36 15.20 33.99
C SER A 1199 25.79 14.49 35.22
N LYS A 1200 26.61 14.40 36.26
CA LYS A 1200 26.24 13.76 37.54
C LYS A 1200 25.03 14.44 38.17
N GLU A 1201 25.01 15.77 38.17
CA GLU A 1201 23.93 16.59 38.73
C GLU A 1201 22.60 16.44 37.97
N LYS A 1202 22.63 16.41 36.62
CA LYS A 1202 21.42 16.17 35.82
C LYS A 1202 20.83 14.78 36.11
N LYS A 1203 21.68 13.75 36.25
CA LYS A 1203 21.26 12.40 36.61
C LYS A 1203 20.68 12.32 38.03
N GLU A 1204 21.32 12.96 39.01
CA GLU A 1204 20.81 13.01 40.40
C GLU A 1204 19.47 13.73 40.50
N ARG A 1205 19.26 14.82 39.73
CA ARG A 1205 17.96 15.48 39.63
C ARG A 1205 16.90 14.54 39.05
N LEU A 1206 17.17 13.89 37.92
CA LEU A 1206 16.24 12.98 37.24
C LEU A 1206 15.82 11.81 38.16
N THR A 1207 16.75 11.26 38.96
CA THR A 1207 16.43 10.23 39.95
C THR A 1207 15.44 10.74 41.00
N ARG A 1208 15.67 11.93 41.58
CA ARG A 1208 14.77 12.52 42.58
C ARG A 1208 13.38 12.83 42.01
N GLU A 1209 13.31 13.43 40.82
CA GLU A 1209 12.04 13.71 40.12
C GLU A 1209 11.26 12.40 39.85
N ALA A 1210 11.97 11.33 39.42
CA ALA A 1210 11.36 10.01 39.20
C ALA A 1210 10.89 9.32 40.50
N GLU A 1211 11.62 9.47 41.61
CA GLU A 1211 11.24 8.92 42.92
C GLU A 1211 10.01 9.64 43.50
N ALA A 1212 9.98 10.97 43.43
CA ALA A 1212 8.83 11.77 43.84
C ALA A 1212 7.57 11.41 43.04
N PHE A 1213 7.69 11.34 41.70
CA PHE A 1213 6.58 10.94 40.82
C PHE A 1213 6.08 9.52 41.13
N LYS A 1214 6.98 8.55 41.30
CA LYS A 1214 6.61 7.18 41.68
C LYS A 1214 5.89 7.10 43.03
N SER A 1215 6.32 7.90 44.00
CA SER A 1215 5.69 7.96 45.32
C SER A 1215 4.29 8.58 45.28
N ARG A 1216 3.99 9.43 44.29
CA ARG A 1216 2.70 10.11 44.12
C ARG A 1216 1.67 9.25 43.38
N TYR A 1217 2.10 8.49 42.37
CA TYR A 1217 1.21 7.80 41.42
C TYR A 1217 1.41 6.28 41.37
N SER A 1218 1.88 5.64 42.45
CA SER A 1218 2.24 4.21 42.47
C SER A 1218 1.16 3.27 41.93
N ALA A 1219 -0.11 3.47 42.32
CA ALA A 1219 -1.23 2.65 41.86
C ALA A 1219 -1.42 2.73 40.33
N LEU A 1220 -1.42 3.94 39.75
CA LEU A 1220 -1.57 4.14 38.30
C LEU A 1220 -0.34 3.67 37.50
N ILE A 1221 0.84 3.63 38.15
CA ILE A 1221 2.07 3.05 37.57
C ILE A 1221 2.03 1.51 37.58
N GLU A 1222 1.34 0.92 38.57
CA GLU A 1222 1.10 -0.52 38.64
C GLU A 1222 -0.04 -0.98 37.74
N ASP A 1223 -1.07 -0.16 37.52
CA ASP A 1223 -2.22 -0.44 36.66
C ASP A 1223 -2.63 0.84 35.90
N ASP A 1224 -2.30 0.89 34.60
CA ASP A 1224 -2.62 2.04 33.74
C ASP A 1224 -3.88 1.68 32.94
N PRO A 1225 -5.01 2.40 33.10
CA PRO A 1225 -6.28 2.02 32.48
C PRO A 1225 -6.20 2.00 30.94
N TYR A 1226 -5.31 2.79 30.35
CA TYR A 1226 -5.13 2.88 28.91
C TYR A 1226 -4.07 1.92 28.36
N TYR A 1227 -3.51 1.01 29.19
CA TYR A 1227 -2.50 0.04 28.76
C TYR A 1227 -2.63 -1.32 29.46
N ASN A 1228 -3.25 -2.28 28.76
CA ASN A 1228 -3.58 -3.63 29.23
C ASN A 1228 -2.41 -4.34 29.96
N PRO A 1229 -2.64 -4.96 31.14
CA PRO A 1229 -1.59 -5.55 31.97
C PRO A 1229 -0.86 -6.76 31.35
N ASN A 1230 -1.43 -7.38 30.32
CA ASN A 1230 -0.82 -8.44 29.52
C ASN A 1230 0.22 -7.92 28.50
N LEU A 1231 0.36 -6.60 28.35
CA LEU A 1231 1.32 -5.96 27.46
C LEU A 1231 2.66 -5.64 28.14
N SER A 1232 3.71 -5.54 27.33
CA SER A 1232 5.07 -5.28 27.76
C SER A 1232 5.23 -3.85 28.28
N ARG A 1233 5.76 -3.72 29.50
CA ARG A 1233 6.19 -2.44 30.09
C ARG A 1233 7.66 -2.09 29.84
N THR A 1234 8.42 -2.94 29.15
CA THR A 1234 9.84 -2.65 28.81
C THR A 1234 10.00 -1.96 27.45
N SER A 1235 8.98 -2.02 26.61
CA SER A 1235 8.94 -1.38 25.29
C SER A 1235 7.51 -1.07 24.91
N GLY A 1236 7.23 0.17 24.50
CA GLY A 1236 5.90 0.62 24.08
C GLY A 1236 5.45 0.14 22.71
N ASN A 1237 5.68 -1.13 22.40
CA ASN A 1237 5.38 -1.76 21.11
C ASN A 1237 4.23 -2.78 21.20
N PHE A 1238 3.41 -2.72 22.26
CA PHE A 1238 2.23 -3.56 22.47
C PHE A 1238 2.51 -5.07 22.34
N TRP A 1239 3.68 -5.51 22.79
CA TRP A 1239 4.05 -6.92 22.82
C TRP A 1239 3.48 -7.64 24.03
N VAL A 1240 3.19 -8.93 23.91
CA VAL A 1240 2.87 -9.82 25.03
C VAL A 1240 3.97 -9.74 26.09
N ARG A 1241 3.56 -9.51 27.34
CA ARG A 1241 4.41 -9.39 28.51
C ARG A 1241 5.15 -10.69 28.80
N LYS A 1242 6.47 -10.60 28.88
CA LYS A 1242 7.32 -11.65 29.43
C LYS A 1242 7.29 -11.56 30.95
N TRP A 1243 7.12 -12.70 31.60
CA TRP A 1243 6.99 -12.87 33.04
C TRP A 1243 8.06 -13.82 33.56
#